data_AF-A0A0A3W0S3-F1
#
_entry.id   AF-A0A0A3W0S3-F1
#
_cell.length_a   1.000
_cell.length_b   1.000
_cell.length_c   1.000
_cell.angle_alpha   90.00
_cell.angle_beta   90.00
_cell.angle_gamma   90.00
#
_symmetry.space_group_name_H-M   'P 1'
#
loop_
_entity.id
_entity.type
_entity.pdbx_description
1 polymer ?
#
loop_
_entity_poly.entity_id
_entity_poly.type
_entity_poly.pdbx_seq_one_letter_code
_entity_poly.pdbx_strand_id
1 'polypeptide(L)'
;MKDSMKFFNEMQTFLDQNPTLYETAHHKLASLMHELEYIKQQEALPLRLRKIQELKHLHFFVDAYQRGYKWTKHQVVALLEDIDAFEPQYPEDYYCLQPVVVKKQTIDEQENLELIDGQQRLTTIYIILAYLTNKSFFKLCYKTRKESSIFLNQHIFQLEDCVDKTFDDYVKNHPQLNNIDNYYFFSAYQAVQDWFLKKQKTSLDIRDKWMQKLLHATKVIWYQPESPVDEGDDKKQSIAIFQRINQGKISLTNAELLKALFLHALKDPKEGTTAETFKIKQSEMANQWDMIEHALQNPDFWAFVCPHDQSNVYTRIELLFDLISEKFVSSKSTVRWNTLAKKQEYYTFQYFADQLQNNQHHKVTALWKTIQQGFYRLNEWFSHDESYHLIGFIVGQKIKTITELWAIAHQDSKREAFQLKLKQIIAQHIRQCFGQTSSAEHKQPIIFEHLHYDDKTSHIISLLLLLNIDLHRQQGTRFPFKLYYAPNKIWSLEHIHAQKSKIAENTNPQHWYNEQRDILLHVSTHDLTHDQTQQLLNALEMCHSQPTCENRQLYFDLQQQYLKNFLEQRTHQLDNLCLLDKRDNSVLSNKGFYEKRQVVMQLQKTERRFIPIATQWVFAKYFNPDVEDFTIWNQKDRQMYRAALIQCWEYYQGNLFEKTLHGTQA
;
A
#
# COMPACT_ATOMS: atom_id res chain seq x y z
N MET A 1 35.43 30.07 -44.18
CA MET A 1 36.19 31.34 -44.01
C MET A 1 36.40 32.09 -45.32
N LYS A 2 37.03 31.51 -46.36
CA LYS A 2 37.18 32.18 -47.67
C LYS A 2 35.84 32.54 -48.35
N ASP A 3 34.87 31.64 -48.32
CA ASP A 3 33.53 31.89 -48.91
C ASP A 3 32.72 32.93 -48.11
N SER A 4 32.90 32.92 -46.78
CA SER A 4 32.26 33.88 -45.86
C SER A 4 32.79 35.30 -46.05
N MET A 5 34.11 35.47 -46.26
CA MET A 5 34.71 36.77 -46.57
C MET A 5 34.30 37.27 -47.96
N LYS A 6 34.18 36.38 -48.95
CA LYS A 6 33.75 36.75 -50.30
C LYS A 6 32.30 37.27 -50.28
N PHE A 7 31.41 36.59 -49.59
CA PHE A 7 30.02 37.02 -49.42
C PHE A 7 29.92 38.35 -48.67
N PHE A 8 30.72 38.54 -47.61
CA PHE A 8 30.74 39.80 -46.85
C PHE A 8 31.23 40.97 -47.72
N ASN A 9 32.28 40.77 -48.52
CA ASN A 9 32.78 41.77 -49.45
C ASN A 9 31.78 42.09 -50.57
N GLU A 10 31.07 41.09 -51.11
CA GLU A 10 30.02 41.28 -52.10
C GLU A 10 28.84 42.08 -51.51
N MET A 11 28.44 41.76 -50.28
CA MET A 11 27.37 42.47 -49.57
C MET A 11 27.77 43.92 -49.24
N GLN A 12 29.03 44.14 -48.86
CA GLN A 12 29.55 45.47 -48.58
C GLN A 12 29.65 46.32 -49.86
N THR A 13 30.13 45.75 -50.97
CA THR A 13 30.17 46.42 -52.28
C THR A 13 28.76 46.80 -52.75
N PHE A 14 27.76 45.94 -52.52
CA PHE A 14 26.36 46.20 -52.87
C PHE A 14 25.74 47.33 -52.02
N LEU A 15 26.08 47.40 -50.73
CA LEU A 15 25.62 48.46 -49.82
C LEU A 15 26.32 49.80 -50.11
N ASP A 16 27.59 49.79 -50.48
CA ASP A 16 28.34 50.99 -50.89
C ASP A 16 27.75 51.62 -52.17
N GLN A 17 27.23 50.78 -53.08
CA GLN A 17 26.55 51.23 -54.30
C GLN A 17 25.10 51.71 -54.06
N ASN A 18 24.48 51.39 -52.92
CA ASN A 18 23.09 51.73 -52.60
C ASN A 18 22.96 52.27 -51.17
N PRO A 19 23.37 53.53 -50.91
CA PRO A 19 23.48 54.10 -49.57
C PRO A 19 22.15 54.14 -48.80
N THR A 20 21.02 54.25 -49.51
CA THR A 20 19.67 54.26 -48.93
C THR A 20 19.25 52.91 -48.34
N LEU A 21 19.90 51.81 -48.73
CA LEU A 21 19.66 50.47 -48.18
C LEU A 21 20.50 50.19 -46.94
N TYR A 22 21.52 51.00 -46.64
CA TYR A 22 22.44 50.79 -45.53
C TYR A 22 21.71 50.79 -44.18
N GLU A 23 20.86 51.79 -43.93
CA GLU A 23 20.06 51.86 -42.69
C GLU A 23 19.10 50.68 -42.56
N THR A 24 18.47 50.24 -43.66
CA THR A 24 17.53 49.12 -43.65
C THR A 24 18.24 47.78 -43.41
N ALA A 25 19.41 47.58 -44.03
CA ALA A 25 20.23 46.40 -43.83
C ALA A 25 20.80 46.35 -42.39
N HIS A 26 21.24 47.50 -41.87
CA HIS A 26 21.76 47.60 -40.51
C HIS A 26 20.67 47.32 -39.47
N HIS A 27 19.46 47.85 -39.65
CA HIS A 27 18.32 47.54 -38.79
C HIS A 27 17.94 46.05 -38.81
N LYS A 28 17.91 45.41 -39.99
CA LYS A 28 17.61 43.97 -40.08
C LYS A 28 18.70 43.11 -39.45
N LEU A 29 19.98 43.46 -39.62
CA LEU A 29 21.09 42.77 -38.98
C LEU A 29 21.08 42.95 -37.46
N ALA A 30 20.77 44.14 -36.97
CA ALA A 30 20.63 44.42 -35.54
C ALA A 30 19.46 43.64 -34.92
N SER A 31 18.32 43.56 -35.62
CA SER A 31 17.17 42.73 -35.23
C SER A 31 17.55 41.25 -35.15
N LEU A 32 18.25 40.73 -36.17
CA LEU A 32 18.73 39.35 -36.18
C LEU A 32 19.72 39.07 -35.04
N MET A 33 20.63 40.01 -34.76
CA MET A 33 21.58 39.91 -33.65
C MET A 33 20.86 39.88 -32.29
N HIS A 34 19.84 40.71 -32.12
CA HIS A 34 19.03 40.73 -30.90
C HIS A 34 18.20 39.44 -30.74
N GLU A 35 17.66 38.88 -31.83
CA GLU A 35 17.02 37.55 -31.82
C GLU A 35 18.02 36.45 -31.45
N LEU A 36 19.23 36.47 -32.00
CA LEU A 36 20.28 35.51 -31.68
C LEU A 36 20.76 35.62 -30.22
N GLU A 37 20.89 36.83 -29.68
CA GLU A 37 21.20 37.04 -28.26
C GLU A 37 20.07 36.58 -27.35
N TYR A 38 18.81 36.84 -27.72
CA TYR A 38 17.65 36.34 -26.98
C TYR A 38 17.60 34.81 -26.97
N ILE A 39 17.83 34.16 -28.11
CA ILE A 39 17.95 32.70 -28.21
C ILE A 39 19.08 32.20 -27.31
N LYS A 40 20.25 32.82 -27.36
CA LYS A 40 21.41 32.46 -26.52
C LYS A 40 21.11 32.59 -25.02
N GLN A 41 20.40 33.63 -24.61
CA GLN A 41 19.96 33.81 -23.21
C GLN A 41 18.95 32.73 -22.79
N GLN A 42 18.00 32.37 -23.66
CA GLN A 42 17.08 31.25 -23.41
C GLN A 42 17.79 29.89 -23.39
N GLU A 43 18.88 29.72 -24.14
CA GLU A 43 19.70 28.51 -24.08
C GLU A 43 20.46 28.34 -22.76
N ALA A 44 20.69 29.43 -22.02
CA ALA A 44 21.36 29.41 -20.73
C ALA A 44 20.42 29.05 -19.56
N LEU A 45 19.09 29.06 -19.74
CA LEU A 45 18.15 28.74 -18.66
C LEU A 45 18.14 27.24 -18.34
N PRO A 46 18.21 26.85 -17.05
CA PRO A 46 18.26 25.44 -16.66
C PRO A 46 16.93 24.71 -16.86
N LEU A 47 15.78 25.41 -16.90
CA LEU A 47 14.46 24.83 -17.15
C LEU A 47 13.76 25.61 -18.28
N ARG A 48 13.35 24.93 -19.34
CA ARG A 48 12.67 25.54 -20.49
C ARG A 48 11.69 24.58 -21.16
N LEU A 49 10.79 25.11 -21.99
CA LEU A 49 9.94 24.27 -22.85
C LEU A 49 10.60 24.18 -24.23
N ARG A 50 10.79 22.95 -24.74
CA ARG A 50 11.30 22.71 -26.10
C ARG A 50 10.26 22.01 -26.95
N LYS A 51 10.07 22.44 -28.20
CA LYS A 51 9.24 21.70 -29.17
C LYS A 51 9.94 20.41 -29.57
N ILE A 52 9.18 19.37 -29.93
CA ILE A 52 9.80 18.13 -30.43
C ILE A 52 10.59 18.37 -31.72
N GLN A 53 10.15 19.32 -32.57
CA GLN A 53 10.89 19.74 -33.76
C GLN A 53 12.33 20.20 -33.45
N GLU A 54 12.57 20.82 -32.30
CA GLU A 54 13.89 21.33 -31.90
C GLU A 54 14.86 20.22 -31.50
N LEU A 55 14.37 18.99 -31.32
CA LEU A 55 15.21 17.82 -31.03
C LEU A 55 15.93 17.33 -32.27
N LYS A 56 15.57 17.81 -33.47
CA LYS A 56 16.13 17.36 -34.74
C LYS A 56 17.65 17.51 -34.76
N HIS A 57 18.34 16.47 -35.21
CA HIS A 57 19.80 16.40 -35.31
C HIS A 57 20.58 16.44 -33.99
N LEU A 58 19.93 16.49 -32.82
CA LEU A 58 20.62 16.36 -31.55
C LEU A 58 21.15 14.92 -31.36
N HIS A 59 22.23 14.79 -30.58
CA HIS A 59 22.82 13.51 -30.25
C HIS A 59 22.62 13.20 -28.76
N PHE A 60 21.85 12.17 -28.47
CA PHE A 60 21.58 11.70 -27.11
C PHE A 60 22.35 10.42 -26.81
N PHE A 61 22.77 10.26 -25.56
CA PHE A 61 23.23 8.97 -25.06
C PHE A 61 22.66 8.63 -23.69
N VAL A 62 22.50 7.34 -23.45
CA VAL A 62 22.06 6.77 -22.18
C VAL A 62 23.25 6.05 -21.54
N ASP A 63 23.65 6.47 -20.34
CA ASP A 63 24.79 5.91 -19.61
C ASP A 63 24.40 4.64 -18.80
N ALA A 64 25.41 3.94 -18.31
CA ALA A 64 25.32 2.59 -17.73
C ALA A 64 24.44 2.46 -16.49
N TYR A 65 24.24 3.54 -15.72
CA TYR A 65 23.44 3.51 -14.49
C TYR A 65 21.94 3.41 -14.75
N GLN A 66 21.50 3.65 -15.99
CA GLN A 66 20.10 3.54 -16.37
C GLN A 66 19.73 2.15 -16.87
N ARG A 67 18.50 1.77 -16.57
CA ARG A 67 17.93 0.50 -17.03
C ARG A 67 17.70 0.53 -18.54
N GLY A 68 17.59 -0.65 -19.13
CA GLY A 68 17.19 -0.81 -20.52
C GLY A 68 15.75 -0.36 -20.81
N TYR A 69 15.37 -0.35 -22.07
CA TYR A 69 14.02 0.03 -22.49
C TYR A 69 13.02 -1.08 -22.15
N LYS A 70 11.88 -0.73 -21.54
CA LYS A 70 10.90 -1.69 -21.00
C LYS A 70 9.44 -1.25 -21.18
N TRP A 71 9.18 -0.17 -21.92
CA TRP A 71 7.80 0.23 -22.18
C TRP A 71 7.06 -0.86 -22.96
N THR A 72 5.87 -1.19 -22.49
CA THR A 72 5.00 -2.19 -23.13
C THR A 72 4.11 -1.56 -24.20
N LYS A 73 3.49 -2.38 -25.07
CA LYS A 73 2.55 -1.92 -26.09
C LYS A 73 1.48 -0.97 -25.52
N HIS A 74 0.99 -1.23 -24.31
CA HIS A 74 0.00 -0.38 -23.65
C HIS A 74 0.50 1.05 -23.37
N GLN A 75 1.73 1.19 -22.88
CA GLN A 75 2.31 2.50 -22.57
C GLN A 75 2.61 3.30 -23.84
N VAL A 76 3.02 2.59 -24.91
CA VAL A 76 3.25 3.20 -26.23
C VAL A 76 1.92 3.70 -26.82
N VAL A 77 0.86 2.89 -26.78
CA VAL A 77 -0.47 3.27 -27.26
C VAL A 77 -1.06 4.41 -26.43
N ALA A 78 -0.90 4.40 -25.10
CA ALA A 78 -1.35 5.50 -24.25
C ALA A 78 -0.68 6.83 -24.64
N LEU A 79 0.63 6.85 -24.89
CA LEU A 79 1.31 8.05 -25.37
C LEU A 79 0.76 8.53 -26.73
N LEU A 80 0.47 7.61 -27.64
CA LEU A 80 -0.12 7.94 -28.95
C LEU A 80 -1.52 8.55 -28.79
N GLU A 81 -2.37 7.94 -27.96
CA GLU A 81 -3.74 8.38 -27.70
C GLU A 81 -3.78 9.71 -26.96
N ASP A 82 -2.91 9.93 -25.99
CA ASP A 82 -2.82 11.20 -25.24
C ASP A 82 -2.50 12.38 -26.17
N ILE A 83 -1.54 12.21 -27.09
CA ILE A 83 -1.18 13.24 -28.08
C ILE A 83 -2.29 13.37 -29.13
N ASP A 84 -2.90 12.26 -29.56
CA ASP A 84 -3.99 12.27 -30.55
C ASP A 84 -5.22 13.01 -30.02
N ALA A 85 -5.57 12.83 -28.74
CA ALA A 85 -6.72 13.45 -28.09
C ALA A 85 -6.57 14.96 -27.90
N PHE A 86 -5.34 15.50 -27.92
CA PHE A 86 -5.12 16.93 -27.85
C PHE A 86 -5.44 17.61 -29.19
N GLU A 87 -6.41 18.53 -29.19
CA GLU A 87 -6.72 19.38 -30.34
C GLU A 87 -6.44 20.85 -29.98
N PRO A 88 -5.43 21.48 -30.60
CA PRO A 88 -5.11 22.89 -30.32
C PRO A 88 -6.24 23.80 -30.80
N GLN A 89 -6.76 24.67 -29.93
CA GLN A 89 -7.81 25.64 -30.28
C GLN A 89 -7.20 26.95 -30.78
N TYR A 90 -6.02 27.29 -30.28
CA TYR A 90 -5.25 28.47 -30.64
C TYR A 90 -3.82 28.11 -31.08
N PRO A 91 -3.15 28.95 -31.90
CA PRO A 91 -1.77 28.69 -32.37
C PRO A 91 -0.74 28.52 -31.25
N GLU A 92 -1.02 29.09 -30.08
CA GLU A 92 -0.15 29.05 -28.89
C GLU A 92 -0.35 27.78 -28.05
N ASP A 93 -1.42 27.02 -28.28
CA ASP A 93 -1.76 25.82 -27.50
C ASP A 93 -0.76 24.70 -27.77
N TYR A 94 -0.40 23.96 -26.72
CA TYR A 94 0.49 22.81 -26.86
C TYR A 94 0.17 21.72 -25.83
N TYR A 95 0.40 20.47 -26.24
CA TYR A 95 0.47 19.34 -25.33
C TYR A 95 1.84 19.32 -24.64
N CYS A 96 1.87 19.16 -23.32
CA CYS A 96 3.09 19.22 -22.53
C CYS A 96 3.49 17.83 -22.03
N LEU A 97 4.64 17.33 -22.49
CA LEU A 97 5.23 16.10 -22.00
C LEU A 97 6.00 16.34 -20.69
N GLN A 98 5.98 15.34 -19.81
CA GLN A 98 6.71 15.39 -18.53
C GLN A 98 8.23 15.58 -18.75
N PRO A 99 8.97 16.02 -17.73
CA PRO A 99 10.35 16.47 -17.89
C PRO A 99 11.31 15.46 -18.51
N VAL A 100 12.21 15.97 -19.35
CA VAL A 100 13.41 15.32 -19.85
C VAL A 100 14.60 16.05 -19.26
N VAL A 101 15.48 15.29 -18.61
CA VAL A 101 16.65 15.83 -17.92
C VAL A 101 17.88 15.47 -18.71
N VAL A 102 18.68 16.46 -19.09
CA VAL A 102 19.88 16.26 -19.88
C VAL A 102 21.09 16.98 -19.32
N LYS A 103 22.29 16.43 -19.57
CA LYS A 103 23.56 17.12 -19.33
C LYS A 103 24.35 17.21 -20.63
N LYS A 104 24.86 18.40 -20.97
CA LYS A 104 25.75 18.57 -22.12
C LYS A 104 27.10 17.92 -21.80
N GLN A 105 27.61 17.14 -22.75
CA GLN A 105 28.94 16.58 -22.72
C GLN A 105 29.57 16.67 -24.10
N THR A 106 30.78 17.24 -24.17
CA THR A 106 31.56 17.24 -25.40
C THR A 106 32.34 15.93 -25.48
N ILE A 107 32.04 15.10 -26.49
CA ILE A 107 32.77 13.87 -26.78
C ILE A 107 33.23 13.97 -28.23
N ASP A 108 34.54 13.83 -28.49
CA ASP A 108 35.14 13.89 -29.82
C ASP A 108 34.74 15.14 -30.62
N GLU A 109 34.82 16.32 -30.00
CA GLU A 109 34.47 17.64 -30.58
C GLU A 109 32.99 17.78 -31.02
N GLN A 110 32.12 16.82 -30.68
CA GLN A 110 30.68 16.89 -30.90
C GLN A 110 29.93 17.11 -29.57
N GLU A 111 28.99 18.07 -29.57
CA GLU A 111 28.05 18.22 -28.47
C GLU A 111 27.12 17.00 -28.41
N ASN A 112 27.24 16.23 -27.33
CA ASN A 112 26.34 15.13 -27.00
C ASN A 112 25.54 15.48 -25.74
N LEU A 113 24.33 14.96 -25.63
CA LEU A 113 23.44 15.14 -24.50
C LEU A 113 23.30 13.82 -23.75
N GLU A 114 23.84 13.76 -22.54
CA GLU A 114 23.53 12.68 -21.62
C GLU A 114 22.06 12.79 -21.23
N LEU A 115 21.26 11.79 -21.54
CA LEU A 115 19.87 11.72 -21.11
C LEU A 115 19.84 11.12 -19.70
N ILE A 116 19.57 11.91 -18.66
CA ILE A 116 19.59 11.49 -17.25
C ILE A 116 18.21 10.96 -16.81
N ASP A 117 17.12 11.59 -17.22
CA ASP A 117 15.75 11.11 -16.97
C ASP A 117 14.85 11.38 -18.19
N GLY A 118 13.74 10.62 -18.31
CA GLY A 118 12.87 10.64 -19.48
C GLY A 118 13.25 9.65 -20.59
N GLN A 119 14.21 8.77 -20.32
CA GLN A 119 14.74 7.75 -21.25
C GLN A 119 13.67 6.98 -22.02
N GLN A 120 12.70 6.38 -21.32
CA GLN A 120 11.67 5.54 -21.94
C GLN A 120 10.77 6.34 -22.89
N ARG A 121 10.41 7.56 -22.49
CA ARG A 121 9.56 8.46 -23.30
C ARG A 121 10.30 8.92 -24.55
N LEU A 122 11.52 9.43 -24.39
CA LEU A 122 12.29 9.95 -25.52
C LEU A 122 12.64 8.83 -26.52
N THR A 123 12.92 7.62 -26.02
CA THR A 123 13.12 6.45 -26.90
C THR A 123 11.83 6.07 -27.64
N THR A 124 10.66 6.15 -27.01
CA THR A 124 9.39 5.90 -27.71
C THR A 124 9.10 6.97 -28.76
N ILE A 125 9.37 8.25 -28.47
CA ILE A 125 9.25 9.34 -29.45
C ILE A 125 10.19 9.10 -30.64
N TYR A 126 11.42 8.64 -30.39
CA TYR A 126 12.35 8.24 -31.44
C TYR A 126 11.75 7.14 -32.34
N ILE A 127 11.18 6.08 -31.74
CA ILE A 127 10.56 4.97 -32.46
C ILE A 127 9.37 5.45 -33.31
N ILE A 128 8.52 6.33 -32.76
CA ILE A 128 7.38 6.90 -33.49
C ILE A 128 7.85 7.73 -34.69
N LEU A 129 8.86 8.59 -34.50
CA LEU A 129 9.41 9.40 -35.58
C LEU A 129 10.14 8.54 -36.62
N ALA A 130 10.78 7.45 -36.21
CA ALA A 130 11.40 6.49 -37.12
C ALA A 130 10.36 5.82 -38.02
N TYR A 131 9.21 5.42 -37.46
CA TYR A 131 8.07 4.90 -38.23
C TYR A 131 7.50 5.94 -39.20
N LEU A 132 7.32 7.19 -38.76
CA LEU A 132 6.68 8.23 -39.57
C LEU A 132 7.59 8.80 -40.68
N THR A 133 8.90 8.92 -40.44
CA THR A 133 9.84 9.59 -41.35
C THR A 133 10.76 8.65 -42.11
N ASN A 134 10.80 7.37 -41.71
CA ASN A 134 11.74 6.35 -42.16
C ASN A 134 13.22 6.81 -42.13
N LYS A 135 13.55 7.74 -41.24
CA LYS A 135 14.88 8.34 -41.06
C LYS A 135 15.11 8.65 -39.59
N SER A 136 16.39 8.78 -39.21
CA SER A 136 16.75 9.19 -37.85
C SER A 136 16.49 10.68 -37.66
N PHE A 137 15.50 11.04 -36.83
CA PHE A 137 15.18 12.45 -36.54
C PHE A 137 16.22 13.10 -35.63
N PHE A 138 16.68 12.37 -34.61
CA PHE A 138 17.84 12.66 -33.76
C PHE A 138 18.68 11.39 -33.62
N LYS A 139 19.84 11.40 -32.94
CA LYS A 139 20.58 10.17 -32.63
C LYS A 139 20.37 9.77 -31.18
N LEU A 140 20.22 8.47 -30.92
CA LEU A 140 20.09 7.93 -29.57
C LEU A 140 21.00 6.70 -29.44
N CYS A 141 21.97 6.77 -28.52
CA CYS A 141 22.96 5.73 -28.29
C CYS A 141 22.90 5.22 -26.85
N TYR A 142 23.06 3.91 -26.66
CA TYR A 142 23.18 3.27 -25.35
C TYR A 142 24.63 2.84 -25.12
N LYS A 143 25.32 3.49 -24.18
CA LYS A 143 26.78 3.36 -24.02
C LYS A 143 27.25 1.93 -23.73
N THR A 144 26.49 1.18 -22.93
CA THR A 144 26.80 -0.21 -22.54
C THR A 144 26.03 -1.26 -23.33
N ARG A 145 25.21 -0.86 -24.31
CA ARG A 145 24.35 -1.76 -25.11
C ARG A 145 24.49 -1.40 -26.58
N LYS A 146 25.59 -1.85 -27.18
CA LYS A 146 25.94 -1.50 -28.57
C LYS A 146 24.89 -2.06 -29.54
N GLU A 147 24.41 -3.26 -29.28
CA GLU A 147 23.39 -3.97 -30.05
C GLU A 147 22.05 -3.21 -30.05
N SER A 148 21.68 -2.59 -28.93
CA SER A 148 20.51 -1.72 -28.82
C SER A 148 20.64 -0.45 -29.65
N SER A 149 21.84 0.13 -29.66
CA SER A 149 22.13 1.32 -30.48
C SER A 149 22.09 0.99 -31.97
N ILE A 150 22.63 -0.17 -32.36
CA ILE A 150 22.58 -0.69 -33.72
C ILE A 150 21.12 -0.95 -34.14
N PHE A 151 20.33 -1.57 -33.26
CA PHE A 151 18.91 -1.82 -33.54
C PHE A 151 18.15 -0.52 -33.82
N LEU A 152 18.25 0.46 -32.91
CA LEU A 152 17.54 1.74 -33.04
C LEU A 152 17.99 2.55 -34.26
N ASN A 153 19.29 2.62 -34.55
CA ASN A 153 19.78 3.53 -35.60
C ASN A 153 19.88 2.88 -36.99
N GLN A 154 19.67 1.57 -37.13
CA GLN A 154 19.80 0.86 -38.41
C GLN A 154 18.61 -0.07 -38.69
N HIS A 155 18.35 -1.02 -37.79
CA HIS A 155 17.36 -2.07 -38.04
C HIS A 155 15.91 -1.58 -37.92
N ILE A 156 15.64 -0.55 -37.11
CA ILE A 156 14.29 -0.05 -36.90
C ILE A 156 13.60 0.39 -38.19
N PHE A 157 14.37 0.92 -39.15
CA PHE A 157 13.89 1.41 -40.44
C PHE A 157 13.55 0.28 -41.42
N GLN A 158 13.93 -0.96 -41.10
CA GLN A 158 13.66 -2.15 -41.90
C GLN A 158 12.42 -2.91 -41.40
N LEU A 159 11.81 -2.45 -40.30
CA LEU A 159 10.69 -3.15 -39.67
C LEU A 159 9.35 -2.90 -40.38
N GLU A 160 9.27 -1.91 -41.28
CA GLU A 160 8.03 -1.65 -42.03
C GLU A 160 7.58 -2.88 -42.84
N ASP A 161 8.54 -3.63 -43.38
CA ASP A 161 8.32 -4.88 -44.14
C ASP A 161 8.09 -6.13 -43.26
N CYS A 162 8.11 -5.98 -41.93
CA CYS A 162 8.00 -7.07 -40.96
C CYS A 162 6.58 -7.19 -40.38
N VAL A 163 5.56 -7.08 -41.22
CA VAL A 163 4.15 -7.28 -40.84
C VAL A 163 3.93 -8.74 -40.42
N ASP A 164 3.23 -8.97 -39.31
CA ASP A 164 2.88 -10.28 -38.73
C ASP A 164 4.05 -11.20 -38.30
N LYS A 165 5.28 -10.68 -38.25
CA LYS A 165 6.44 -11.44 -37.73
C LYS A 165 6.58 -11.26 -36.22
N THR A 166 6.94 -12.34 -35.51
CA THR A 166 7.32 -12.24 -34.10
C THR A 166 8.77 -11.80 -33.95
N PHE A 167 9.15 -11.30 -32.76
CA PHE A 167 10.56 -10.98 -32.49
C PHE A 167 11.45 -12.21 -32.63
N ASP A 168 10.96 -13.39 -32.24
CA ASP A 168 11.69 -14.66 -32.38
C ASP A 168 11.99 -14.97 -33.87
N ASP A 169 11.07 -14.66 -34.78
CA ASP A 169 11.29 -14.81 -36.21
C ASP A 169 12.29 -13.79 -36.77
N TYR A 170 12.26 -12.55 -36.26
CA TYR A 170 13.22 -11.52 -36.65
C TYR A 170 14.65 -11.88 -36.23
N VAL A 171 14.80 -12.38 -35.01
CA VAL A 171 16.10 -12.76 -34.43
C VAL A 171 16.70 -14.01 -35.08
N LYS A 172 15.90 -14.91 -35.66
CA LYS A 172 16.44 -16.05 -36.45
C LYS A 172 17.41 -15.58 -37.55
N ASN A 173 17.12 -14.45 -38.18
CA ASN A 173 17.96 -13.86 -39.22
C ASN A 173 19.03 -12.89 -38.67
N HIS A 174 18.88 -12.46 -37.41
CA HIS A 174 19.78 -11.51 -36.74
C HIS A 174 20.04 -11.91 -35.27
N PRO A 175 20.70 -13.06 -35.01
CA PRO A 175 20.88 -13.60 -33.67
C PRO A 175 21.64 -12.67 -32.73
N GLN A 176 22.53 -11.83 -33.27
CA GLN A 176 23.28 -10.81 -32.53
C GLN A 176 22.40 -9.71 -31.91
N LEU A 177 21.15 -9.58 -32.34
CA LEU A 177 20.19 -8.60 -31.83
C LEU A 177 19.28 -9.18 -30.74
N ASN A 178 19.48 -10.44 -30.34
CA ASN A 178 18.67 -11.08 -29.31
C ASN A 178 18.98 -10.54 -27.90
N ASN A 179 18.32 -9.46 -27.53
CA ASN A 179 18.35 -8.95 -26.17
C ASN A 179 16.99 -8.38 -25.77
N ILE A 180 16.81 -8.24 -24.46
CA ILE A 180 15.55 -7.80 -23.85
C ILE A 180 15.14 -6.41 -24.36
N ASP A 181 16.10 -5.50 -24.55
CA ASP A 181 15.83 -4.13 -24.98
C ASP A 181 15.29 -4.11 -26.43
N ASN A 182 15.90 -4.88 -27.32
CA ASN A 182 15.48 -5.03 -28.71
C ASN A 182 14.10 -5.69 -28.84
N TYR A 183 13.78 -6.64 -27.97
CA TYR A 183 12.42 -7.19 -27.88
C TYR A 183 11.39 -6.08 -27.60
N TYR A 184 11.67 -5.21 -26.63
CA TYR A 184 10.77 -4.10 -26.31
C TYR A 184 10.75 -3.03 -27.42
N PHE A 185 11.87 -2.71 -28.07
CA PHE A 185 11.88 -1.80 -29.23
C PHE A 185 11.03 -2.33 -30.38
N PHE A 186 11.20 -3.61 -30.71
CA PHE A 186 10.40 -4.28 -31.74
C PHE A 186 8.91 -4.26 -31.37
N SER A 187 8.57 -4.62 -30.12
CA SER A 187 7.20 -4.57 -29.62
C SER A 187 6.61 -3.15 -29.65
N ALA A 188 7.40 -2.13 -29.35
CA ALA A 188 6.97 -0.73 -29.40
C ALA A 188 6.72 -0.28 -30.84
N TYR A 189 7.63 -0.60 -31.78
CA TYR A 189 7.44 -0.32 -33.20
C TYR A 189 6.16 -0.97 -33.74
N GLN A 190 5.93 -2.25 -33.42
CA GLN A 190 4.68 -2.94 -33.78
C GLN A 190 3.45 -2.23 -33.22
N ALA A 191 3.47 -1.81 -31.95
CA ALA A 191 2.34 -1.09 -31.37
C ALA A 191 2.05 0.24 -32.09
N VAL A 192 3.09 0.96 -32.49
CA VAL A 192 2.97 2.18 -33.31
C VAL A 192 2.36 1.86 -34.68
N GLN A 193 2.90 0.85 -35.37
CA GLN A 193 2.43 0.41 -36.68
C GLN A 193 0.94 -0.01 -36.62
N ASP A 194 0.58 -0.88 -35.67
CA ASP A 194 -0.79 -1.36 -35.45
C ASP A 194 -1.76 -0.19 -35.20
N TRP A 195 -1.36 0.78 -34.38
CA TRP A 195 -2.18 1.94 -34.04
C TRP A 195 -2.44 2.82 -35.26
N PHE A 196 -1.40 3.15 -36.04
CA PHE A 196 -1.56 3.95 -37.25
C PHE A 196 -2.35 3.21 -38.34
N LEU A 197 -2.10 1.90 -38.55
CA LEU A 197 -2.87 1.09 -39.50
C LEU A 197 -4.35 1.03 -39.13
N LYS A 198 -4.68 0.95 -37.84
CA LYS A 198 -6.07 0.98 -37.35
C LYS A 198 -6.73 2.34 -37.60
N LYS A 199 -6.03 3.44 -37.31
CA LYS A 199 -6.56 4.82 -37.48
C LYS A 199 -6.63 5.25 -38.95
N GLN A 200 -5.74 4.74 -39.81
CA GLN A 200 -5.73 5.05 -41.24
C GLN A 200 -7.00 4.55 -41.96
N LYS A 201 -7.68 3.53 -41.42
CA LYS A 201 -9.02 3.11 -41.88
C LYS A 201 -10.09 4.18 -41.67
N THR A 202 -9.87 5.13 -40.77
CA THR A 202 -10.82 6.19 -40.41
C THR A 202 -10.40 7.56 -40.95
N SER A 203 -9.11 7.82 -41.14
CA SER A 203 -8.60 9.09 -41.68
C SER A 203 -7.36 8.86 -42.56
N LEU A 204 -7.45 9.26 -43.83
CA LEU A 204 -6.40 9.02 -44.85
C LEU A 204 -5.08 9.75 -44.53
N ASP A 205 -5.15 10.98 -43.98
CA ASP A 205 -3.99 11.84 -43.71
C ASP A 205 -3.50 11.78 -42.25
N ILE A 206 -3.84 10.72 -41.52
CA ILE A 206 -3.57 10.64 -40.08
C ILE A 206 -2.07 10.74 -39.75
N ARG A 207 -1.20 10.14 -40.57
CA ARG A 207 0.25 10.14 -40.34
C ARG A 207 0.80 11.56 -40.35
N ASP A 208 0.47 12.34 -41.38
CA ASP A 208 0.96 13.72 -41.53
C ASP A 208 0.38 14.64 -40.46
N LYS A 209 -0.94 14.55 -40.20
CA LYS A 209 -1.60 15.36 -39.17
C LYS A 209 -1.01 15.10 -37.79
N TRP A 210 -0.85 13.82 -37.43
CA TRP A 210 -0.30 13.44 -36.13
C TRP A 210 1.18 13.82 -36.02
N MET A 211 1.95 13.68 -37.10
CA MET A 211 3.35 14.13 -37.14
C MET A 211 3.46 15.64 -36.92
N GLN A 212 2.64 16.45 -37.59
CA GLN A 212 2.62 17.91 -37.38
C GLN A 212 2.24 18.27 -35.95
N LYS A 213 1.26 17.57 -35.37
CA LYS A 213 0.84 17.74 -33.96
C LYS A 213 1.99 17.42 -33.00
N LEU A 214 2.71 16.32 -33.23
CA LEU A 214 3.88 15.96 -32.43
C LEU A 214 5.01 17.01 -32.56
N LEU A 215 5.34 17.43 -33.78
CA LEU A 215 6.50 18.28 -34.01
C LEU A 215 6.29 19.74 -33.55
N HIS A 216 5.10 20.30 -33.82
CA HIS A 216 4.84 21.73 -33.65
C HIS A 216 3.94 22.07 -32.47
N ALA A 217 3.01 21.19 -32.12
CA ALA A 217 2.02 21.39 -31.04
C ALA A 217 2.32 20.56 -29.78
N THR A 218 3.47 19.90 -29.70
CA THR A 218 3.92 19.19 -28.48
C THR A 218 5.23 19.78 -27.98
N LYS A 219 5.27 20.11 -26.69
CA LYS A 219 6.47 20.61 -26.00
C LYS A 219 6.87 19.65 -24.90
N VAL A 220 8.17 19.58 -24.61
CA VAL A 220 8.73 18.85 -23.48
C VAL A 220 9.34 19.83 -22.48
N ILE A 221 9.12 19.57 -21.19
CA ILE A 221 9.81 20.30 -20.14
C ILE A 221 11.28 19.84 -20.15
N TRP A 222 12.17 20.73 -20.59
CA TRP A 222 13.59 20.47 -20.75
C TRP A 222 14.35 21.00 -19.54
N TYR A 223 14.93 20.10 -18.75
CA TYR A 223 15.77 20.46 -17.62
C TYR A 223 17.23 20.13 -17.92
N GLN A 224 18.08 21.16 -17.85
CA GLN A 224 19.51 21.08 -18.09
C GLN A 224 20.22 21.76 -16.90
N PRO A 225 20.60 21.00 -15.86
CA PRO A 225 21.29 21.56 -14.71
C PRO A 225 22.61 22.22 -15.11
N GLU A 226 22.90 23.36 -14.50
CA GLU A 226 24.21 24.01 -14.61
C GLU A 226 25.26 23.08 -14.00
N SER A 227 26.26 22.69 -14.80
CA SER A 227 27.38 21.90 -14.28
C SER A 227 28.41 22.88 -13.70
N PRO A 228 28.76 22.79 -12.40
CA PRO A 228 29.88 23.56 -11.86
C PRO A 228 31.17 23.10 -12.56
N VAL A 229 31.97 24.07 -12.97
CA VAL A 229 33.10 23.91 -13.89
C VAL A 229 34.28 23.12 -13.30
N ASP A 230 34.29 22.78 -12.00
CA ASP A 230 35.51 22.33 -11.31
C ASP A 230 35.36 21.22 -10.24
N GLU A 231 34.31 20.40 -10.24
CA GLU A 231 34.21 19.28 -9.27
C GLU A 231 34.21 17.90 -9.93
N GLY A 232 35.16 17.06 -9.51
CA GLY A 232 35.52 15.79 -10.12
C GLY A 232 34.39 14.77 -10.35
N ASP A 233 34.65 13.91 -11.35
CA ASP A 233 33.89 12.73 -11.77
C ASP A 233 32.46 13.04 -12.24
N ASP A 234 32.34 13.61 -13.44
CA ASP A 234 31.10 13.97 -14.15
C ASP A 234 29.96 12.94 -14.01
N LYS A 235 30.33 11.66 -13.98
CA LYS A 235 29.41 10.53 -13.85
C LYS A 235 28.73 10.46 -12.48
N LYS A 236 29.44 10.80 -11.40
CA LYS A 236 28.86 10.84 -10.04
C LYS A 236 27.81 11.92 -9.91
N GLN A 237 28.00 13.06 -10.58
CA GLN A 237 27.00 14.13 -10.62
C GLN A 237 25.72 13.68 -11.35
N SER A 238 25.85 13.05 -12.52
CA SER A 238 24.69 12.53 -13.27
C SER A 238 23.94 11.46 -12.46
N ILE A 239 24.66 10.56 -11.77
CA ILE A 239 24.06 9.58 -10.85
C ILE A 239 23.36 10.27 -9.67
N ALA A 240 23.95 11.31 -9.08
CA ALA A 240 23.33 12.04 -7.97
C ALA A 240 22.06 12.79 -8.40
N ILE A 241 22.06 13.43 -9.57
CA ILE A 241 20.87 14.08 -10.15
C ILE A 241 19.79 13.03 -10.43
N PHE A 242 20.16 11.92 -11.08
CA PHE A 242 19.25 10.79 -11.28
C PHE A 242 18.68 10.29 -9.96
N GLN A 243 19.52 10.05 -8.96
CA GLN A 243 19.08 9.58 -7.65
C GLN A 243 18.16 10.59 -6.97
N ARG A 244 18.46 11.89 -6.95
CA ARG A 244 17.58 12.90 -6.33
C ARG A 244 16.22 13.01 -7.03
N ILE A 245 16.18 12.91 -8.36
CA ILE A 245 14.94 12.98 -9.12
C ILE A 245 14.11 11.70 -8.95
N ASN A 246 14.76 10.55 -8.77
CA ASN A 246 14.08 9.29 -8.45
C ASN A 246 13.80 9.10 -6.94
N GLN A 247 14.53 9.80 -6.06
CA GLN A 247 14.31 9.85 -4.62
C GLN A 247 13.09 10.74 -4.36
N GLY A 248 11.96 10.09 -4.15
CA GLY A 248 10.67 10.77 -4.08
C GLY A 248 9.89 10.73 -5.39
N LYS A 249 10.22 9.84 -6.35
CA LYS A 249 9.23 9.43 -7.36
C LYS A 249 8.04 8.80 -6.64
N ILE A 250 7.04 9.63 -6.37
CA ILE A 250 5.66 9.21 -6.13
C ILE A 250 5.29 8.46 -7.42
N SER A 251 5.04 7.15 -7.33
CA SER A 251 4.44 6.41 -8.44
C SER A 251 3.25 7.23 -8.96
N LEU A 252 3.00 7.29 -10.28
CA LEU A 252 1.74 7.84 -10.80
C LEU A 252 0.59 6.94 -10.33
N THR A 253 0.20 7.09 -9.07
CA THR A 253 -0.91 6.36 -8.47
C THR A 253 -2.21 6.95 -8.98
N ASN A 254 -3.31 6.20 -8.87
CA ASN A 254 -4.61 6.72 -9.25
C ASN A 254 -4.92 8.02 -8.51
N ALA A 255 -4.49 8.14 -7.24
CA ALA A 255 -4.65 9.35 -6.45
C ALA A 255 -4.04 10.60 -7.13
N GLU A 256 -2.83 10.53 -7.70
CA GLU A 256 -2.21 11.70 -8.37
C GLU A 256 -2.87 12.01 -9.72
N LEU A 257 -3.24 10.98 -10.48
CA LEU A 257 -4.01 11.15 -11.72
C LEU A 257 -5.38 11.77 -11.46
N LEU A 258 -6.05 11.34 -10.39
CA LEU A 258 -7.32 11.91 -9.93
C LEU A 258 -7.14 13.33 -9.43
N LYS A 259 -6.09 13.64 -8.66
CA LYS A 259 -5.79 15.01 -8.22
C LYS A 259 -5.66 15.95 -9.42
N ALA A 260 -4.92 15.54 -10.45
CA ALA A 260 -4.81 16.30 -11.69
C ALA A 260 -6.16 16.45 -12.41
N LEU A 261 -6.96 15.37 -12.49
CA LEU A 261 -8.28 15.37 -13.13
C LEU A 261 -9.28 16.30 -12.41
N PHE A 262 -9.37 16.25 -11.08
CA PHE A 262 -10.23 17.11 -10.27
C PHE A 262 -9.84 18.59 -10.40
N LEU A 263 -8.54 18.90 -10.38
CA LEU A 263 -8.04 20.27 -10.57
C LEU A 263 -8.29 20.76 -12.01
N HIS A 264 -8.16 19.89 -13.01
CA HIS A 264 -8.43 20.21 -14.41
C HIS A 264 -9.92 20.45 -14.67
N ALA A 265 -10.81 19.63 -14.11
CA ALA A 265 -12.26 19.76 -14.30
C ALA A 265 -12.85 21.05 -13.70
N LEU A 266 -12.07 21.80 -12.90
CA LEU A 266 -12.44 23.11 -12.35
C LEU A 266 -12.01 24.30 -13.24
N LYS A 267 -11.49 24.06 -14.46
CA LYS A 267 -10.92 25.12 -15.31
C LYS A 267 -11.92 25.96 -16.12
N ASP A 268 -13.17 25.52 -16.31
CA ASP A 268 -14.12 26.27 -17.15
C ASP A 268 -14.94 27.28 -16.34
N PRO A 269 -14.71 28.60 -16.52
CA PRO A 269 -15.59 29.62 -15.98
C PRO A 269 -16.93 29.57 -16.69
N LYS A 270 -18.02 29.42 -15.94
CA LYS A 270 -19.32 29.89 -16.43
C LYS A 270 -19.26 31.39 -16.63
N GLU A 271 -19.91 31.88 -17.69
CA GLU A 271 -20.23 33.30 -17.86
C GLU A 271 -20.77 33.87 -16.53
N GLY A 272 -20.05 34.84 -15.95
CA GLY A 272 -20.46 35.54 -14.73
C GLY A 272 -19.76 35.17 -13.42
N THR A 273 -18.78 34.26 -13.39
CA THR A 273 -17.97 33.98 -12.17
C THR A 273 -16.53 34.49 -12.32
N THR A 274 -16.05 35.29 -11.37
CA THR A 274 -14.70 35.91 -11.38
C THR A 274 -13.59 34.88 -11.22
N ALA A 275 -12.50 35.03 -11.97
CA ALA A 275 -11.30 34.17 -11.93
C ALA A 275 -10.72 33.96 -10.50
N GLU A 276 -10.93 34.90 -9.60
CA GLU A 276 -10.51 34.83 -8.19
C GLU A 276 -11.26 33.77 -7.40
N THR A 277 -12.59 33.66 -7.57
CA THR A 277 -13.39 32.64 -6.88
C THR A 277 -13.03 31.21 -7.29
N PHE A 278 -12.53 31.02 -8.51
CA PHE A 278 -12.04 29.72 -8.99
C PHE A 278 -10.71 29.33 -8.37
N LYS A 279 -9.75 30.27 -8.29
CA LYS A 279 -8.47 30.04 -7.61
C LYS A 279 -8.67 29.69 -6.13
N ILE A 280 -9.62 30.34 -5.47
CA ILE A 280 -9.98 30.05 -4.07
C ILE A 280 -10.51 28.61 -3.93
N LYS A 281 -11.43 28.17 -4.79
CA LYS A 281 -11.98 26.80 -4.74
C LYS A 281 -10.95 25.72 -5.06
N GLN A 282 -10.05 25.95 -6.03
CA GLN A 282 -8.95 25.03 -6.31
C GLN A 282 -8.00 24.92 -5.11
N SER A 283 -7.66 26.05 -4.48
CA SER A 283 -6.84 26.07 -3.27
C SER A 283 -7.53 25.38 -2.09
N GLU A 284 -8.84 25.57 -1.93
CA GLU A 284 -9.64 24.91 -0.89
C GLU A 284 -9.63 23.38 -1.07
N MET A 285 -9.87 22.91 -2.29
CA MET A 285 -9.86 21.48 -2.63
C MET A 285 -8.48 20.85 -2.41
N ALA A 286 -7.40 21.55 -2.80
CA ALA A 286 -6.03 21.10 -2.54
C ALA A 286 -5.73 21.00 -1.04
N ASN A 287 -6.11 22.00 -0.25
CA ASN A 287 -5.94 21.95 1.21
C ASN A 287 -6.75 20.82 1.85
N GLN A 288 -7.98 20.60 1.40
CA GLN A 288 -8.84 19.51 1.87
C GLN A 288 -8.27 18.13 1.52
N TRP A 289 -7.71 17.99 0.32
CA TRP A 289 -7.01 16.78 -0.09
C TRP A 289 -5.84 16.48 0.84
N ASP A 290 -4.97 17.47 1.06
CA ASP A 290 -3.78 17.31 1.89
C ASP A 290 -4.16 17.01 3.35
N MET A 291 -5.25 17.61 3.86
CA MET A 291 -5.82 17.29 5.18
C MET A 291 -6.28 15.83 5.27
N ILE A 292 -7.01 15.33 4.27
CA ILE A 292 -7.48 13.93 4.22
C ILE A 292 -6.29 12.97 4.16
N GLU A 293 -5.32 13.24 3.28
CA GLU A 293 -4.12 12.40 3.15
C GLU A 293 -3.33 12.38 4.45
N HIS A 294 -3.09 13.54 5.07
CA HIS A 294 -2.38 13.63 6.35
C HIS A 294 -3.11 12.84 7.47
N ALA A 295 -4.43 12.92 7.53
CA ALA A 295 -5.22 12.15 8.50
C ALA A 295 -5.12 10.63 8.27
N LEU A 296 -5.19 10.19 7.01
CA LEU A 296 -5.03 8.78 6.65
C LEU A 296 -3.59 8.28 6.82
N GLN A 297 -2.60 9.17 6.73
CA GLN A 297 -1.19 8.87 7.03
C GLN A 297 -0.93 8.59 8.52
N ASN A 298 -1.88 8.92 9.41
CA ASN A 298 -1.80 8.51 10.81
C ASN A 298 -1.69 6.97 10.92
N PRO A 299 -0.58 6.43 11.50
CA PRO A 299 -0.38 4.99 11.60
C PRO A 299 -1.45 4.25 12.42
N ASP A 300 -2.04 4.90 13.42
CA ASP A 300 -3.10 4.29 14.23
C ASP A 300 -4.42 4.21 13.46
N PHE A 301 -4.70 5.20 12.62
CA PHE A 301 -5.85 5.17 11.69
C PHE A 301 -5.66 4.06 10.66
N TRP A 302 -4.47 3.96 10.07
CA TRP A 302 -4.21 2.96 9.03
C TRP A 302 -4.21 1.54 9.57
N ALA A 303 -3.64 1.30 10.75
CA ALA A 303 -3.71 -0.01 11.39
C ALA A 303 -5.14 -0.43 11.75
N PHE A 304 -6.05 0.54 11.93
CA PHE A 304 -7.46 0.28 12.16
C PHE A 304 -8.21 -0.12 10.87
N VAL A 305 -7.91 0.53 9.73
CA VAL A 305 -8.65 0.29 8.47
C VAL A 305 -8.01 -0.77 7.57
N CYS A 306 -6.68 -0.84 7.52
CA CYS A 306 -5.91 -1.71 6.63
C CYS A 306 -4.75 -2.39 7.39
N PRO A 307 -5.01 -3.19 8.45
CA PRO A 307 -3.97 -3.78 9.30
C PRO A 307 -3.01 -4.74 8.59
N HIS A 308 -3.46 -5.37 7.50
CA HIS A 308 -2.71 -6.42 6.79
C HIS A 308 -2.22 -6.00 5.40
N ASP A 309 -2.48 -4.75 5.00
CA ASP A 309 -2.17 -4.26 3.67
C ASP A 309 -1.08 -3.18 3.73
N GLN A 310 0.02 -3.43 3.02
CA GLN A 310 1.11 -2.48 2.84
C GLN A 310 1.07 -1.83 1.45
N SER A 311 0.04 -2.08 0.64
CA SER A 311 -0.21 -1.34 -0.59
C SER A 311 -0.56 0.12 -0.25
N ASN A 312 -0.23 1.04 -1.15
CA ASN A 312 -0.51 2.49 -1.02
C ASN A 312 0.21 3.23 0.12
N VAL A 313 1.46 2.85 0.45
CA VAL A 313 2.30 3.55 1.46
C VAL A 313 2.40 5.07 1.21
N TYR A 314 2.35 5.49 -0.06
CA TYR A 314 2.60 6.87 -0.47
C TYR A 314 1.32 7.72 -0.64
N THR A 315 0.16 7.13 -0.93
CA THR A 315 -1.10 7.85 -1.21
C THR A 315 -2.30 7.08 -0.66
N ARG A 316 -2.61 7.29 0.61
CA ARG A 316 -3.64 6.53 1.34
C ARG A 316 -5.06 6.97 1.01
N ILE A 317 -5.26 8.19 0.49
CA ILE A 317 -6.53 8.67 -0.04
C ILE A 317 -7.09 7.77 -1.16
N GLU A 318 -6.25 6.96 -1.81
CA GLU A 318 -6.67 5.96 -2.79
C GLU A 318 -7.69 4.96 -2.22
N LEU A 319 -7.63 4.67 -0.92
CA LEU A 319 -8.63 3.85 -0.24
C LEU A 319 -10.04 4.44 -0.38
N LEU A 320 -10.20 5.76 -0.24
CA LEU A 320 -11.51 6.41 -0.38
C LEU A 320 -12.03 6.31 -1.81
N PHE A 321 -11.15 6.50 -2.79
CA PHE A 321 -11.52 6.35 -4.19
C PHE A 321 -11.93 4.91 -4.52
N ASP A 322 -11.23 3.92 -3.98
CA ASP A 322 -11.54 2.51 -4.17
C ASP A 322 -12.86 2.12 -3.48
N LEU A 323 -13.17 2.70 -2.31
CA LEU A 323 -14.44 2.52 -1.61
C LEU A 323 -15.61 3.12 -2.39
N ILE A 324 -15.44 4.34 -2.93
CA ILE A 324 -16.51 5.06 -3.66
C ILE A 324 -16.75 4.48 -5.05
N SER A 325 -15.70 4.01 -5.74
CA SER A 325 -15.83 3.37 -7.05
C SER A 325 -16.31 1.91 -6.99
N GLU A 326 -16.56 1.39 -5.77
CA GLU A 326 -17.01 0.01 -5.51
C GLU A 326 -16.12 -1.07 -6.16
N LYS A 327 -14.84 -0.76 -6.40
CA LYS A 327 -13.85 -1.60 -7.11
C LYS A 327 -13.82 -3.04 -6.61
N PHE A 328 -14.06 -3.25 -5.32
CA PHE A 328 -13.96 -4.55 -4.65
C PHE A 328 -15.31 -5.24 -4.39
N VAL A 329 -16.45 -4.59 -4.64
CA VAL A 329 -17.79 -5.13 -4.33
C VAL A 329 -18.22 -6.24 -5.31
N SER A 330 -17.59 -6.34 -6.49
CA SER A 330 -18.04 -7.20 -7.59
C SER A 330 -17.39 -8.59 -7.72
N SER A 331 -16.54 -9.04 -6.80
CA SER A 331 -15.76 -10.30 -7.00
C SER A 331 -16.12 -11.45 -6.04
N LYS A 332 -17.27 -12.10 -6.28
CA LYS A 332 -17.61 -13.41 -5.67
C LYS A 332 -16.88 -14.62 -6.28
N SER A 333 -15.74 -14.47 -6.97
CA SER A 333 -15.04 -15.65 -7.52
C SER A 333 -13.51 -15.54 -7.51
N THR A 334 -12.90 -16.36 -6.66
CA THR A 334 -11.46 -16.38 -6.33
C THR A 334 -10.55 -17.00 -7.40
N VAL A 335 -11.05 -17.32 -8.59
CA VAL A 335 -10.26 -18.02 -9.64
C VAL A 335 -9.74 -17.07 -10.73
N ARG A 336 -10.19 -15.81 -10.74
CA ARG A 336 -9.95 -14.85 -11.83
C ARG A 336 -8.93 -13.74 -11.50
N TRP A 337 -8.21 -13.86 -10.39
CA TRP A 337 -7.36 -12.78 -9.86
C TRP A 337 -6.13 -12.48 -10.74
N ASN A 338 -5.48 -13.48 -11.31
CA ASN A 338 -4.19 -13.27 -12.00
C ASN A 338 -4.31 -12.65 -13.41
N THR A 339 -5.46 -12.78 -14.08
CA THR A 339 -5.67 -12.25 -15.45
C THR A 339 -6.35 -10.88 -15.45
N LEU A 340 -7.05 -10.50 -14.38
CA LEU A 340 -7.75 -9.21 -14.22
C LEU A 340 -6.93 -8.13 -13.48
N ALA A 341 -5.90 -8.51 -12.73
CA ALA A 341 -5.07 -7.58 -11.95
C ALA A 341 -4.46 -6.43 -12.79
N LYS A 342 -4.13 -6.66 -14.07
CA LYS A 342 -3.63 -5.61 -14.98
C LYS A 342 -4.70 -4.69 -15.58
N LYS A 343 -5.98 -5.11 -15.61
CA LYS A 343 -7.11 -4.25 -16.03
C LYS A 343 -7.63 -3.38 -14.88
N GLN A 344 -7.30 -3.71 -13.63
CA GLN A 344 -7.80 -3.04 -12.43
C GLN A 344 -6.88 -1.93 -11.91
N GLU A 345 -5.63 -1.82 -12.39
CA GLU A 345 -4.67 -0.80 -11.93
C GLU A 345 -5.18 0.63 -12.16
N TYR A 346 -5.94 0.88 -13.23
CA TYR A 346 -6.54 2.19 -13.54
C TYR A 346 -8.07 2.22 -13.42
N TYR A 347 -8.71 1.18 -12.87
CA TYR A 347 -10.19 1.13 -12.80
C TYR A 347 -10.76 2.33 -12.05
N THR A 348 -10.15 2.67 -10.92
CA THR A 348 -10.53 3.81 -10.09
C THR A 348 -10.43 5.12 -10.88
N PHE A 349 -9.32 5.31 -11.60
CA PHE A 349 -9.14 6.47 -12.47
C PHE A 349 -10.18 6.51 -13.60
N GLN A 350 -10.41 5.40 -14.30
CA GLN A 350 -11.40 5.31 -15.39
C GLN A 350 -12.82 5.61 -14.91
N TYR A 351 -13.23 5.07 -13.75
CA TYR A 351 -14.53 5.35 -13.16
C TYR A 351 -14.75 6.85 -12.96
N PHE A 352 -13.80 7.54 -12.32
CA PHE A 352 -13.92 8.98 -12.09
C PHE A 352 -13.75 9.79 -13.36
N ALA A 353 -12.90 9.37 -14.31
CA ALA A 353 -12.78 9.99 -15.62
C ALA A 353 -14.10 9.95 -16.39
N ASP A 354 -14.80 8.82 -16.41
CA ASP A 354 -16.12 8.68 -17.04
C ASP A 354 -17.18 9.55 -16.35
N GLN A 355 -17.18 9.62 -15.01
CA GLN A 355 -18.08 10.53 -14.28
C GLN A 355 -17.80 12.01 -14.57
N LEU A 356 -16.57 12.35 -14.95
CA LEU A 356 -16.08 13.70 -15.20
C LEU A 356 -16.02 14.09 -16.69
N GLN A 357 -16.29 13.18 -17.64
CA GLN A 357 -16.20 13.39 -19.10
C GLN A 357 -16.97 14.61 -19.64
N ASN A 358 -17.96 15.13 -18.89
CA ASN A 358 -18.79 16.27 -19.31
C ASN A 358 -18.39 17.62 -18.68
N ASN A 359 -17.29 17.71 -17.91
CA ASN A 359 -16.75 18.93 -17.28
C ASN A 359 -17.77 19.86 -16.57
N GLN A 360 -18.92 19.32 -16.16
CA GLN A 360 -19.95 20.12 -15.50
C GLN A 360 -19.52 20.40 -14.06
N HIS A 361 -19.17 21.66 -13.75
CA HIS A 361 -18.70 22.09 -12.43
C HIS A 361 -19.55 21.56 -11.25
N HIS A 362 -20.88 21.47 -11.39
CA HIS A 362 -21.75 20.97 -10.32
C HIS A 362 -21.50 19.48 -9.99
N LYS A 363 -21.15 18.66 -11.00
CA LYS A 363 -20.81 17.25 -10.83
C LYS A 363 -19.48 17.09 -10.11
N VAL A 364 -18.47 17.92 -10.43
CA VAL A 364 -17.17 17.92 -9.76
C VAL A 364 -17.33 18.21 -8.27
N THR A 365 -18.06 19.27 -7.93
CA THR A 365 -18.33 19.62 -6.53
C THR A 365 -19.16 18.57 -5.78
N ALA A 366 -20.13 17.93 -6.46
CA ALA A 366 -20.93 16.88 -5.85
C ALA A 366 -20.08 15.63 -5.55
N LEU A 367 -19.26 15.21 -6.52
CA LEU A 367 -18.35 14.09 -6.41
C LEU A 367 -17.28 14.31 -5.32
N TRP A 368 -16.71 15.52 -5.26
CA TRP A 368 -15.79 15.90 -4.18
C TRP A 368 -16.46 15.87 -2.81
N LYS A 369 -17.71 16.37 -2.71
CA LYS A 369 -18.50 16.28 -1.48
C LYS A 369 -18.74 14.83 -1.05
N THR A 370 -18.95 13.91 -2.00
CA THR A 370 -19.04 12.46 -1.70
C THR A 370 -17.73 11.92 -1.11
N ILE A 371 -16.58 12.33 -1.65
CA ILE A 371 -15.26 11.95 -1.11
C ILE A 371 -15.07 12.47 0.32
N GLN A 372 -15.43 13.74 0.56
CA GLN A 372 -15.37 14.33 1.90
C GLN A 372 -16.28 13.60 2.89
N GLN A 373 -17.53 13.34 2.50
CA GLN A 373 -18.47 12.57 3.31
C GLN A 373 -17.93 11.18 3.63
N GLY A 374 -17.27 10.56 2.65
CA GLY A 374 -16.64 9.27 2.85
C GLY A 374 -15.49 9.32 3.86
N PHE A 375 -14.63 10.33 3.78
CA PHE A 375 -13.58 10.56 4.77
C PHE A 375 -14.17 10.80 6.17
N TYR A 376 -15.17 11.68 6.30
CA TYR A 376 -15.78 11.97 7.60
C TYR A 376 -16.42 10.74 8.24
N ARG A 377 -17.00 9.84 7.44
CA ARG A 377 -17.48 8.55 7.94
C ARG A 377 -16.35 7.69 8.52
N LEU A 378 -15.25 7.50 7.78
CA LEU A 378 -14.11 6.74 8.30
C LEU A 378 -13.53 7.40 9.56
N ASN A 379 -13.47 8.74 9.56
CA ASN A 379 -12.99 9.49 10.70
C ASN A 379 -13.92 9.37 11.92
N GLU A 380 -15.24 9.34 11.72
CA GLU A 380 -16.20 9.05 12.79
C GLU A 380 -15.98 7.65 13.36
N TRP A 381 -15.81 6.65 12.49
CA TRP A 381 -15.54 5.27 12.90
C TRP A 381 -14.25 5.16 13.72
N PHE A 382 -13.21 5.91 13.33
CA PHE A 382 -11.94 5.97 14.06
C PHE A 382 -12.03 6.80 15.35
N SER A 383 -12.82 7.87 15.35
CA SER A 383 -12.92 8.82 16.48
C SER A 383 -13.88 8.36 17.56
N HIS A 384 -14.82 7.45 17.27
CA HIS A 384 -15.72 6.90 18.27
C HIS A 384 -15.18 5.55 18.81
N ASP A 385 -14.92 5.49 20.11
CA ASP A 385 -14.27 4.33 20.77
C ASP A 385 -14.97 2.99 20.49
N GLU A 386 -16.30 2.94 20.58
CA GLU A 386 -17.05 1.70 20.34
C GLU A 386 -16.95 1.25 18.88
N SER A 387 -17.15 2.17 17.92
CA SER A 387 -16.98 1.86 16.49
C SER A 387 -15.54 1.45 16.17
N TYR A 388 -14.56 2.12 16.76
CA TYR A 388 -13.14 1.82 16.61
C TYR A 388 -12.81 0.39 17.04
N HIS A 389 -13.28 -0.02 18.22
CA HIS A 389 -13.06 -1.37 18.74
C HIS A 389 -13.78 -2.44 17.90
N LEU A 390 -15.06 -2.22 17.56
CA LEU A 390 -15.87 -3.18 16.80
C LEU A 390 -15.32 -3.39 15.38
N ILE A 391 -15.11 -2.30 14.64
CA ILE A 391 -14.61 -2.35 13.26
C ILE A 391 -13.17 -2.87 13.24
N GLY A 392 -12.31 -2.39 14.13
CA GLY A 392 -10.91 -2.80 14.18
C GLY A 392 -10.74 -4.29 14.52
N PHE A 393 -11.64 -4.86 15.35
CA PHE A 393 -11.70 -6.30 15.57
C PHE A 393 -12.11 -7.04 14.29
N ILE A 394 -13.21 -6.64 13.65
CA ILE A 394 -13.76 -7.31 12.46
C ILE A 394 -12.77 -7.29 11.29
N VAL A 395 -12.21 -6.12 10.98
CA VAL A 395 -11.25 -5.94 9.89
C VAL A 395 -9.93 -6.62 10.22
N GLY A 396 -9.44 -6.44 11.44
CA GLY A 396 -8.17 -7.01 11.88
C GLY A 396 -8.18 -8.54 11.98
N GLN A 397 -9.30 -9.15 12.33
CA GLN A 397 -9.47 -10.61 12.31
C GLN A 397 -9.86 -11.17 10.94
N LYS A 398 -9.93 -10.32 9.90
CA LYS A 398 -10.32 -10.69 8.53
C LYS A 398 -11.70 -11.35 8.45
N ILE A 399 -12.62 -10.97 9.36
CA ILE A 399 -14.01 -11.44 9.35
C ILE A 399 -14.77 -10.77 8.20
N LYS A 400 -14.57 -9.46 8.05
CA LYS A 400 -15.02 -8.66 6.90
C LYS A 400 -13.98 -7.61 6.54
N THR A 401 -13.93 -7.27 5.26
CA THR A 401 -13.13 -6.16 4.74
C THR A 401 -13.79 -4.82 5.06
N ILE A 402 -13.01 -3.73 5.07
CA ILE A 402 -13.55 -2.38 5.20
C ILE A 402 -14.56 -2.06 4.09
N THR A 403 -14.35 -2.59 2.88
CA THR A 403 -15.26 -2.45 1.73
C THR A 403 -16.61 -3.12 1.97
N GLU A 404 -16.66 -4.28 2.63
CA GLU A 404 -17.94 -4.91 2.98
C GLU A 404 -18.65 -4.15 4.10
N LEU A 405 -17.92 -3.67 5.11
CA LEU A 405 -18.49 -2.85 6.18
C LEU A 405 -19.03 -1.52 5.65
N TRP A 406 -18.35 -0.94 4.66
CA TRP A 406 -18.80 0.24 3.93
C TRP A 406 -20.17 0.02 3.27
N ALA A 407 -20.35 -1.10 2.58
CA ALA A 407 -21.61 -1.47 1.94
C ALA A 407 -22.74 -1.70 2.96
N ILE A 408 -22.44 -2.34 4.09
CA ILE A 408 -23.42 -2.54 5.19
C ILE A 408 -23.85 -1.18 5.75
N ALA A 409 -22.90 -0.27 5.99
CA ALA A 409 -23.19 1.06 6.50
C ALA A 409 -23.98 1.93 5.51
N HIS A 410 -23.96 1.64 4.21
CA HIS A 410 -24.81 2.33 3.25
C HIS A 410 -26.29 1.91 3.36
N GLN A 411 -26.58 0.73 3.88
CA GLN A 411 -27.95 0.24 4.05
C GLN A 411 -28.63 0.80 5.31
N ASP A 412 -27.86 1.18 6.33
CA ASP A 412 -28.38 1.75 7.58
C ASP A 412 -27.98 3.22 7.74
N SER A 413 -28.96 4.11 7.86
CA SER A 413 -28.71 5.54 8.03
C SER A 413 -28.35 5.95 9.46
N LYS A 414 -28.55 5.08 10.46
CA LYS A 414 -28.33 5.39 11.88
C LYS A 414 -27.13 4.63 12.44
N ARG A 415 -26.27 5.34 13.17
CA ARG A 415 -25.05 4.82 13.80
C ARG A 415 -25.33 3.66 14.75
N GLU A 416 -26.36 3.77 15.59
CA GLU A 416 -26.72 2.75 16.57
C GLU A 416 -27.13 1.43 15.89
N ALA A 417 -27.86 1.52 14.77
CA ALA A 417 -28.26 0.35 13.98
C ALA A 417 -27.04 -0.33 13.34
N PHE A 418 -26.10 0.46 12.84
CA PHE A 418 -24.85 -0.07 12.29
C PHE A 418 -24.00 -0.74 13.38
N GLN A 419 -23.84 -0.12 14.55
CA GLN A 419 -23.13 -0.72 15.69
C GLN A 419 -23.77 -2.04 16.15
N LEU A 420 -25.09 -2.12 16.17
CA LEU A 420 -25.80 -3.37 16.46
C LEU A 420 -25.45 -4.46 15.44
N LYS A 421 -25.42 -4.15 14.14
CA LYS A 421 -24.99 -5.10 13.11
C LYS A 421 -23.54 -5.55 13.27
N LEU A 422 -22.63 -4.65 13.66
CA LEU A 422 -21.24 -5.02 13.97
C LEU A 422 -21.18 -6.00 15.16
N LYS A 423 -21.93 -5.75 16.23
CA LYS A 423 -22.04 -6.67 17.37
C LYS A 423 -22.61 -8.02 16.96
N GLN A 424 -23.60 -8.05 16.08
CA GLN A 424 -24.16 -9.29 15.52
C GLN A 424 -23.13 -10.08 14.71
N ILE A 425 -22.30 -9.41 13.89
CA ILE A 425 -21.20 -10.05 13.15
C ILE A 425 -20.20 -10.68 14.13
N ILE A 426 -19.82 -9.97 15.19
CA ILE A 426 -18.92 -10.49 16.22
C ILE A 426 -19.55 -11.69 16.94
N ALA A 427 -20.83 -11.60 17.31
CA ALA A 427 -21.54 -12.68 17.99
C ALA A 427 -21.65 -13.95 17.12
N GLN A 428 -21.86 -13.80 15.81
CA GLN A 428 -21.81 -14.92 14.85
C GLN A 428 -20.41 -15.52 14.77
N HIS A 429 -19.36 -14.69 14.69
CA HIS A 429 -17.97 -15.14 14.68
C HIS A 429 -17.58 -15.91 15.96
N ILE A 430 -18.03 -15.44 17.13
CA ILE A 430 -17.85 -16.18 18.40
C ILE A 430 -18.46 -17.58 18.25
N ARG A 431 -19.71 -17.70 17.80
CA ARG A 431 -20.35 -19.02 17.62
C ARG A 431 -19.62 -19.92 16.62
N GLN A 432 -19.12 -19.35 15.52
CA GLN A 432 -18.28 -20.06 14.56
C GLN A 432 -16.99 -20.60 15.21
N CYS A 433 -16.38 -19.83 16.12
CA CYS A 433 -15.21 -20.28 16.87
C CYS A 433 -15.49 -21.59 17.65
N PHE A 434 -16.69 -21.69 18.25
CA PHE A 434 -17.20 -22.87 18.94
C PHE A 434 -17.76 -23.97 18.02
N GLY A 435 -17.69 -23.81 16.70
CA GLY A 435 -18.17 -24.79 15.73
C GLY A 435 -19.69 -24.77 15.47
N GLN A 436 -20.41 -23.76 15.97
CA GLN A 436 -21.84 -23.58 15.73
C GLN A 436 -22.06 -22.76 14.44
N THR A 437 -22.11 -23.43 13.30
CA THR A 437 -22.22 -22.78 11.98
C THR A 437 -23.62 -22.81 11.39
N SER A 438 -24.51 -23.66 11.92
CA SER A 438 -25.87 -23.84 11.39
C SER A 438 -26.88 -22.90 12.03
N SER A 439 -27.87 -22.42 11.26
CA SER A 439 -28.92 -21.51 11.77
C SER A 439 -29.76 -22.10 12.91
N ALA A 440 -29.87 -23.44 12.98
CA ALA A 440 -30.53 -24.16 14.07
C ALA A 440 -29.68 -24.25 15.36
N GLU A 441 -28.35 -24.26 15.23
CA GLU A 441 -27.39 -24.36 16.35
C GLU A 441 -27.19 -23.01 17.06
N HIS A 442 -27.53 -21.88 16.43
CA HIS A 442 -27.38 -20.54 17.01
C HIS A 442 -28.25 -20.29 18.26
N LYS A 443 -29.16 -21.20 18.61
CA LYS A 443 -29.93 -21.16 19.87
C LYS A 443 -29.33 -22.00 20.99
N GLN A 444 -28.34 -22.85 20.71
CA GLN A 444 -27.68 -23.64 21.75
C GLN A 444 -26.72 -22.76 22.58
N PRO A 445 -26.57 -23.06 23.88
CA PRO A 445 -25.60 -22.36 24.72
C PRO A 445 -24.18 -22.62 24.22
N ILE A 446 -23.30 -21.64 24.39
CA ILE A 446 -21.87 -21.83 24.20
C ILE A 446 -21.34 -22.62 25.38
N ILE A 447 -20.67 -23.74 25.11
CA ILE A 447 -20.04 -24.58 26.12
C ILE A 447 -18.54 -24.27 26.11
N PHE A 448 -18.04 -23.69 27.19
CA PHE A 448 -16.64 -23.23 27.34
C PHE A 448 -15.65 -24.38 27.12
N GLU A 449 -16.01 -25.58 27.58
CA GLU A 449 -15.22 -26.81 27.51
C GLU A 449 -15.00 -27.33 26.08
N HIS A 450 -15.75 -26.87 25.08
CA HIS A 450 -15.59 -27.33 23.69
C HIS A 450 -14.40 -26.72 22.95
N LEU A 451 -13.68 -25.78 23.55
CA LEU A 451 -12.49 -25.17 22.95
C LEU A 451 -11.21 -25.70 23.60
N HIS A 452 -10.50 -26.55 22.85
CA HIS A 452 -9.18 -27.07 23.22
C HIS A 452 -8.08 -26.48 22.34
N TYR A 453 -6.90 -26.31 22.95
CA TYR A 453 -5.69 -25.76 22.32
C TYR A 453 -5.33 -26.44 20.99
N ASP A 454 -5.43 -27.77 20.91
CA ASP A 454 -4.95 -28.59 19.79
C ASP A 454 -5.82 -28.47 18.53
N ASP A 455 -7.09 -28.08 18.66
CA ASP A 455 -8.04 -28.14 17.55
C ASP A 455 -8.16 -26.80 16.80
N LYS A 456 -8.06 -25.66 17.49
CA LYS A 456 -8.48 -24.34 16.93
C LYS A 456 -7.67 -23.13 17.44
N THR A 457 -6.34 -23.18 17.36
CA THR A 457 -5.44 -22.10 17.86
C THR A 457 -5.83 -20.70 17.35
N SER A 458 -6.23 -20.54 16.09
CA SER A 458 -6.63 -19.25 15.51
C SER A 458 -7.91 -18.68 16.15
N HIS A 459 -8.89 -19.53 16.45
CA HIS A 459 -10.13 -19.13 17.11
C HIS A 459 -9.87 -18.69 18.55
N ILE A 460 -9.00 -19.41 19.26
CA ILE A 460 -8.61 -19.05 20.63
C ILE A 460 -7.93 -17.69 20.64
N ILE A 461 -6.99 -17.44 19.71
CA ILE A 461 -6.33 -16.13 19.58
C ILE A 461 -7.37 -15.02 19.34
N SER A 462 -8.37 -15.28 18.48
CA SER A 462 -9.44 -14.34 18.18
C SER A 462 -10.28 -13.99 19.41
N LEU A 463 -10.68 -15.00 20.19
CA LEU A 463 -11.47 -14.83 21.42
C LEU A 463 -10.69 -14.10 22.52
N LEU A 464 -9.39 -14.41 22.69
CA LEU A 464 -8.54 -13.71 23.64
C LEU A 464 -8.25 -12.27 23.20
N LEU A 465 -8.15 -12.00 21.90
CA LEU A 465 -8.08 -10.62 21.40
C LEU A 465 -9.36 -9.85 21.75
N LEU A 466 -10.53 -10.47 21.58
CA LEU A 466 -11.80 -9.85 21.92
C LEU A 466 -11.86 -9.48 23.41
N LEU A 467 -11.39 -10.36 24.31
CA LEU A 467 -11.26 -10.03 25.73
C LEU A 467 -10.37 -8.81 25.95
N ASN A 468 -9.22 -8.72 25.28
CA ASN A 468 -8.35 -7.56 25.42
C ASN A 468 -9.04 -6.26 24.99
N ILE A 469 -9.79 -6.30 23.90
CA ILE A 469 -10.56 -5.15 23.41
C ILE A 469 -11.67 -4.77 24.41
N ASP A 470 -12.40 -5.76 24.94
CA ASP A 470 -13.44 -5.51 25.93
C ASP A 470 -12.90 -4.91 27.23
N LEU A 471 -11.74 -5.36 27.71
CA LEU A 471 -11.08 -4.74 28.87
C LEU A 471 -10.73 -3.28 28.63
N HIS A 472 -10.23 -2.94 27.43
CA HIS A 472 -9.98 -1.55 27.05
C HIS A 472 -11.28 -0.73 27.04
N ARG A 473 -12.38 -1.28 26.51
CA ARG A 473 -13.71 -0.66 26.54
C ARG A 473 -14.18 -0.39 27.98
N GLN A 474 -14.06 -1.37 28.87
CA GLN A 474 -14.45 -1.23 30.28
C GLN A 474 -13.63 -0.15 31.01
N GLN A 475 -12.34 -0.01 30.67
CA GLN A 475 -11.44 0.99 31.24
C GLN A 475 -11.54 2.37 30.56
N GLY A 476 -12.40 2.55 29.54
CA GLY A 476 -12.50 3.81 28.79
C GLY A 476 -11.24 4.16 28.00
N THR A 477 -10.48 3.15 27.54
CA THR A 477 -9.24 3.32 26.78
C THR A 477 -9.34 2.66 25.40
N ARG A 478 -8.46 3.05 24.46
CA ARG A 478 -8.41 2.45 23.12
C ARG A 478 -7.45 1.27 23.06
N PHE A 479 -7.85 0.23 22.33
CA PHE A 479 -6.99 -0.90 22.05
C PHE A 479 -5.97 -0.49 20.96
N PRO A 480 -4.66 -0.62 21.18
CA PRO A 480 -3.67 -0.10 20.23
C PRO A 480 -3.44 -1.05 19.04
N PHE A 481 -4.34 -1.02 18.04
CA PHE A 481 -4.24 -1.90 16.86
C PHE A 481 -2.91 -1.80 16.14
N LYS A 482 -2.30 -0.61 16.08
CA LYS A 482 -0.96 -0.38 15.51
C LYS A 482 0.12 -1.24 16.16
N LEU A 483 0.09 -1.37 17.49
CA LEU A 483 1.06 -2.18 18.22
C LEU A 483 0.75 -3.67 18.09
N TYR A 484 -0.53 -4.02 17.97
CA TYR A 484 -0.96 -5.40 17.83
C TYR A 484 -0.66 -5.99 16.45
N TYR A 485 -0.90 -5.24 15.36
CA TYR A 485 -0.68 -5.66 13.97
C TYR A 485 0.66 -5.20 13.38
N ALA A 486 1.66 -4.91 14.22
CA ALA A 486 2.97 -4.49 13.71
C ALA A 486 3.63 -5.59 12.85
N PRO A 487 4.38 -5.27 11.77
CA PRO A 487 4.84 -6.24 10.76
C PRO A 487 5.66 -7.43 11.27
N ASN A 488 6.28 -7.31 12.43
CA ASN A 488 7.16 -8.33 13.03
C ASN A 488 6.53 -9.03 14.25
N LYS A 489 5.27 -8.75 14.57
CA LYS A 489 4.56 -9.37 15.69
C LYS A 489 3.81 -10.62 15.23
N ILE A 490 4.12 -11.75 15.87
CA ILE A 490 3.42 -13.00 15.67
C ILE A 490 2.82 -13.40 17.01
N TRP A 491 1.50 -13.44 17.07
CA TRP A 491 0.80 -13.82 18.30
C TRP A 491 0.80 -15.32 18.50
N SER A 492 1.07 -15.74 19.72
CA SER A 492 1.04 -17.13 20.17
C SER A 492 0.27 -17.24 21.47
N LEU A 493 -0.16 -18.45 21.79
CA LEU A 493 -0.79 -18.77 23.06
C LEU A 493 0.28 -19.19 24.05
N GLU A 494 0.28 -18.56 25.22
CA GLU A 494 1.13 -18.92 26.35
C GLU A 494 0.28 -19.58 27.44
N HIS A 495 0.80 -20.67 28.01
CA HIS A 495 0.18 -21.36 29.14
C HIS A 495 0.51 -20.61 30.42
N ILE A 496 -0.49 -20.13 31.14
CA ILE A 496 -0.30 -19.37 32.40
C ILE A 496 0.40 -20.25 33.43
N HIS A 497 -0.10 -21.48 33.59
CA HIS A 497 0.53 -22.56 34.35
C HIS A 497 1.00 -23.67 33.40
N ALA A 498 2.29 -24.01 33.43
CA ALA A 498 2.91 -24.99 32.52
C ALA A 498 2.70 -26.45 32.97
N GLN A 499 2.60 -27.38 32.00
CA GLN A 499 2.44 -28.83 32.21
C GLN A 499 3.56 -29.49 33.03
N LYS A 500 4.78 -28.97 32.89
CA LYS A 500 5.99 -29.45 33.58
C LYS A 500 6.64 -28.32 34.37
N SER A 501 5.84 -27.56 35.13
CA SER A 501 6.39 -26.49 35.95
C SER A 501 7.24 -27.09 37.08
N LYS A 502 8.48 -26.62 37.23
CA LYS A 502 9.23 -26.83 38.48
C LYS A 502 8.56 -25.98 39.56
N ILE A 503 8.30 -26.55 40.74
CA ILE A 503 7.90 -25.74 41.90
C ILE A 503 9.03 -24.75 42.15
N ALA A 504 8.71 -23.46 42.19
CA ALA A 504 9.70 -22.46 42.55
C ALA A 504 10.11 -22.69 44.02
N GLU A 505 11.40 -22.56 44.35
CA GLU A 505 11.89 -22.72 45.73
C GLU A 505 11.18 -21.79 46.73
N ASN A 506 10.57 -20.72 46.24
CA ASN A 506 9.85 -19.70 47.01
C ASN A 506 8.31 -19.92 47.07
N THR A 507 7.77 -21.01 46.54
CA THR A 507 6.32 -21.29 46.61
C THR A 507 5.92 -21.63 48.04
N ASN A 508 4.86 -21.01 48.56
CA ASN A 508 4.36 -21.28 49.90
C ASN A 508 3.88 -22.76 50.00
N PRO A 509 4.49 -23.59 50.87
CA PRO A 509 4.16 -25.02 50.97
C PRO A 509 2.69 -25.29 51.32
N GLN A 510 2.07 -24.43 52.13
CA GLN A 510 0.66 -24.56 52.51
C GLN A 510 -0.28 -24.31 51.33
N HIS A 511 0.05 -23.33 50.50
CA HIS A 511 -0.78 -22.95 49.35
C HIS A 511 -0.66 -23.97 48.22
N TRP A 512 0.55 -24.51 48.00
CA TRP A 512 0.75 -25.64 47.10
C TRP A 512 -0.04 -26.87 47.56
N TYR A 513 -0.01 -27.21 48.85
CA TYR A 513 -0.79 -28.31 49.42
C TYR A 513 -2.30 -28.13 49.19
N ASN A 514 -2.83 -26.94 49.49
CA ASN A 514 -4.24 -26.63 49.27
C ASN A 514 -4.62 -26.74 47.80
N GLU A 515 -3.78 -26.24 46.87
CA GLU A 515 -4.02 -26.36 45.43
C GLU A 515 -4.06 -27.82 44.96
N GLN A 516 -3.08 -28.64 45.37
CA GLN A 516 -3.04 -30.06 45.01
C GLN A 516 -4.24 -30.82 45.56
N ARG A 517 -4.66 -30.49 46.79
CA ARG A 517 -5.85 -31.06 47.41
C ARG A 517 -7.12 -30.66 46.66
N ASP A 518 -7.25 -29.40 46.26
CA ASP A 518 -8.39 -28.92 45.47
C ASP A 518 -8.47 -29.59 44.11
N ILE A 519 -7.33 -29.83 43.45
CA ILE A 519 -7.29 -30.61 42.20
C ILE A 519 -7.91 -31.99 42.43
N LEU A 520 -7.44 -32.73 43.44
CA LEU A 520 -7.93 -34.08 43.75
C LEU A 520 -9.42 -34.11 44.10
N LEU A 521 -9.96 -33.04 44.72
CA LEU A 521 -11.38 -32.92 45.02
C LEU A 521 -12.26 -32.67 43.78
N HIS A 522 -11.69 -32.10 42.71
CA HIS A 522 -12.41 -31.79 41.46
C HIS A 522 -12.20 -32.82 40.36
N VAL A 523 -11.38 -33.85 40.58
CA VAL A 523 -11.27 -34.99 39.66
C VAL A 523 -12.54 -35.84 39.75
N SER A 524 -13.14 -36.15 38.61
CA SER A 524 -14.34 -37.00 38.56
C SER A 524 -14.03 -38.43 39.01
N THR A 525 -15.00 -39.12 39.62
CA THR A 525 -14.89 -40.55 39.99
C THR A 525 -14.68 -41.49 38.78
N HIS A 526 -14.86 -40.97 37.57
CA HIS A 526 -14.56 -41.68 36.32
C HIS A 526 -13.06 -41.63 35.96
N ASP A 527 -12.31 -40.63 36.44
CA ASP A 527 -10.89 -40.43 36.12
C ASP A 527 -9.95 -41.05 37.18
N LEU A 528 -10.43 -41.25 38.41
CA LEU A 528 -9.70 -41.92 39.50
C LEU A 528 -10.56 -42.95 40.21
N THR A 529 -9.99 -44.14 40.45
CA THR A 529 -10.58 -45.10 41.40
C THR A 529 -10.40 -44.62 42.84
N HIS A 530 -11.28 -45.07 43.76
CA HIS A 530 -11.19 -44.70 45.17
C HIS A 530 -9.82 -44.99 45.80
N ASP A 531 -9.20 -46.11 45.41
CA ASP A 531 -7.88 -46.51 45.88
C ASP A 531 -6.76 -45.58 45.38
N GLN A 532 -6.80 -45.19 44.09
CA GLN A 532 -5.85 -44.23 43.52
C GLN A 532 -5.98 -42.84 44.16
N THR A 533 -7.20 -42.38 44.44
CA THR A 533 -7.44 -41.11 45.15
C THR A 533 -6.86 -41.14 46.56
N GLN A 534 -7.03 -42.25 47.29
CA GLN A 534 -6.46 -42.41 48.63
C GLN A 534 -4.92 -42.47 48.60
N GLN A 535 -4.32 -43.15 47.62
CA GLN A 535 -2.87 -43.16 47.43
C GLN A 535 -2.32 -41.75 47.18
N LEU A 536 -2.97 -40.95 46.34
CA LEU A 536 -2.58 -39.56 46.07
C LEU A 536 -2.75 -38.65 47.28
N LEU A 537 -3.84 -38.79 48.04
CA LEU A 537 -4.08 -38.01 49.26
C LEU A 537 -3.05 -38.34 50.34
N ASN A 538 -2.76 -39.62 50.57
CA ASN A 538 -1.75 -40.05 51.53
C ASN A 538 -0.36 -39.53 51.15
N ALA A 539 0.02 -39.63 49.88
CA ALA A 539 1.30 -39.08 49.39
C ALA A 539 1.37 -37.56 49.55
N LEU A 540 0.25 -36.85 49.34
CA LEU A 540 0.16 -35.40 49.54
C LEU A 540 0.26 -35.00 51.02
N GLU A 541 -0.38 -35.74 51.92
CA GLU A 541 -0.27 -35.55 53.38
C GLU A 541 1.14 -35.84 53.90
N MET A 542 1.81 -36.85 53.34
CA MET A 542 3.24 -37.12 53.60
C MET A 542 4.13 -35.96 53.14
N CYS A 543 3.85 -35.36 51.98
CA CYS A 543 4.57 -34.16 51.52
C CYS A 543 4.34 -32.96 52.45
N HIS A 544 3.14 -32.84 53.01
CA HIS A 544 2.78 -31.74 53.92
C HIS A 544 3.44 -31.87 55.30
N SER A 545 3.44 -33.08 55.85
CA SER A 545 4.04 -33.37 57.16
C SER A 545 5.57 -33.45 57.12
N GLN A 546 6.15 -33.92 56.01
CA GLN A 546 7.59 -34.04 55.80
C GLN A 546 7.98 -33.55 54.39
N PRO A 547 8.32 -32.26 54.20
CA PRO A 547 8.54 -31.65 52.89
C PRO A 547 9.93 -31.94 52.29
N THR A 548 10.32 -33.22 52.21
CA THR A 548 11.56 -33.65 51.54
C THR A 548 11.43 -33.59 50.02
N CYS A 549 12.55 -33.57 49.30
CA CYS A 549 12.55 -33.65 47.84
C CYS A 549 12.03 -35.01 47.35
N GLU A 550 12.33 -36.09 48.08
CA GLU A 550 11.90 -37.46 47.74
C GLU A 550 10.39 -37.63 47.84
N ASN A 551 9.76 -37.15 48.92
CA ASN A 551 8.30 -37.23 49.08
C ASN A 551 7.57 -36.44 47.99
N ARG A 552 8.09 -35.25 47.65
CA ARG A 552 7.54 -34.43 46.56
C ARG A 552 7.66 -35.13 45.20
N GLN A 553 8.81 -35.75 44.92
CA GLN A 553 9.00 -36.50 43.68
C GLN A 553 8.04 -37.70 43.61
N LEU A 554 7.86 -38.42 44.72
CA LEU A 554 6.92 -39.54 44.80
C LEU A 554 5.48 -39.11 44.51
N TYR A 555 5.03 -37.99 45.10
CA TYR A 555 3.71 -37.43 44.80
C TYR A 555 3.57 -37.04 43.33
N PHE A 556 4.59 -36.38 42.74
CA PHE A 556 4.58 -36.01 41.34
C PHE A 556 4.53 -37.22 40.40
N ASP A 557 5.29 -38.27 40.70
CA ASP A 557 5.31 -39.48 39.89
C ASP A 557 3.94 -40.18 39.93
N LEU A 558 3.31 -40.28 41.11
CA LEU A 558 1.95 -40.81 41.26
C LEU A 558 0.90 -39.94 40.56
N GLN A 559 1.01 -38.62 40.68
CA GLN A 559 0.12 -37.68 40.02
C GLN A 559 0.24 -37.80 38.49
N GLN A 560 1.45 -37.90 37.95
CA GLN A 560 1.68 -38.11 36.52
C GLN A 560 1.24 -39.51 36.08
N GLN A 561 1.31 -40.53 36.92
CA GLN A 561 0.84 -41.87 36.58
C GLN A 561 -0.69 -41.93 36.44
N TYR A 562 -1.42 -41.31 37.38
CA TYR A 562 -2.87 -41.45 37.45
C TYR A 562 -3.65 -40.31 36.80
N LEU A 563 -3.10 -39.09 36.77
CA LEU A 563 -3.81 -37.89 36.33
C LEU A 563 -3.24 -37.23 35.07
N LYS A 564 -2.34 -37.90 34.35
CA LYS A 564 -1.69 -37.34 33.14
C LYS A 564 -2.70 -36.70 32.18
N ASN A 565 -3.69 -37.48 31.74
CA ASN A 565 -4.66 -37.04 30.74
C ASN A 565 -5.53 -35.89 31.26
N PHE A 566 -5.94 -35.96 32.54
CA PHE A 566 -6.75 -34.92 33.18
C PHE A 566 -5.96 -33.60 33.30
N LEU A 567 -4.70 -33.66 33.72
CA LEU A 567 -3.84 -32.48 33.86
C LEU A 567 -3.47 -31.89 32.49
N GLU A 568 -3.20 -32.73 31.50
CA GLU A 568 -3.00 -32.30 30.11
C GLU A 568 -4.24 -31.56 29.60
N GLN A 569 -5.45 -32.13 29.73
CA GLN A 569 -6.70 -31.47 29.35
C GLN A 569 -6.90 -30.13 30.08
N ARG A 570 -6.70 -30.10 31.40
CA ARG A 570 -6.82 -28.89 32.24
C ARG A 570 -5.79 -27.81 31.89
N THR A 571 -4.63 -28.19 31.37
CA THR A 571 -3.61 -27.22 30.94
C THR A 571 -3.96 -26.55 29.63
N HIS A 572 -4.64 -27.27 28.72
CA HIS A 572 -5.03 -26.77 27.40
C HIS A 572 -6.37 -26.02 27.38
N GLN A 573 -7.01 -25.84 28.54
CA GLN A 573 -8.23 -25.05 28.69
C GLN A 573 -7.97 -23.55 28.56
N LEU A 574 -8.97 -22.82 28.06
CA LEU A 574 -8.92 -21.38 27.81
C LEU A 574 -8.59 -20.54 29.05
N ASP A 575 -9.00 -20.98 30.24
CA ASP A 575 -8.74 -20.31 31.52
C ASP A 575 -7.29 -20.44 32.01
N ASN A 576 -6.45 -21.14 31.24
CA ASN A 576 -5.02 -21.29 31.45
C ASN A 576 -4.20 -20.78 30.24
N LEU A 577 -4.82 -20.06 29.31
CA LEU A 577 -4.15 -19.53 28.12
C LEU A 577 -4.21 -18.00 28.09
N CYS A 578 -3.12 -17.37 27.66
CA CYS A 578 -3.07 -15.93 27.43
C CYS A 578 -2.33 -15.59 26.13
N LEU A 579 -2.50 -14.36 25.65
CA LEU A 579 -1.85 -13.91 24.40
C LEU A 579 -0.47 -13.33 24.68
N LEU A 580 0.52 -13.80 23.94
CA LEU A 580 1.87 -13.24 23.98
C LEU A 580 2.56 -13.34 22.63
N ASP A 581 3.47 -12.39 22.35
CA ASP A 581 4.32 -12.47 21.16
C ASP A 581 5.14 -13.76 21.21
N LYS A 582 5.22 -14.47 20.09
CA LYS A 582 5.97 -15.73 19.95
C LYS A 582 7.41 -15.60 20.43
N ARG A 583 8.04 -14.43 20.23
CA ARG A 583 9.40 -14.16 20.71
C ARG A 583 9.47 -14.17 22.24
N ASP A 584 8.54 -13.49 22.89
CA ASP A 584 8.45 -13.38 24.35
C ASP A 584 8.03 -14.71 24.98
N ASN A 585 7.11 -15.42 24.34
CA ASN A 585 6.63 -16.73 24.75
C ASN A 585 7.77 -17.76 24.82
N SER A 586 8.70 -17.75 23.86
CA SER A 586 9.85 -18.65 23.87
C SER A 586 10.74 -18.51 25.12
N VAL A 587 10.80 -17.31 25.72
CA VAL A 587 11.58 -17.02 26.94
C VAL A 587 10.88 -17.56 28.21
N LEU A 588 9.55 -17.74 28.15
CA LEU A 588 8.71 -18.22 29.25
C LEU A 588 8.53 -19.73 29.24
N SER A 589 8.88 -20.41 28.13
CA SER A 589 8.70 -21.85 27.96
C SER A 589 9.30 -22.63 29.14
N ASN A 590 8.49 -23.51 29.74
CA ASN A 590 8.82 -24.37 30.89
C ASN A 590 9.05 -23.70 32.26
N LYS A 591 8.86 -22.38 32.39
CA LYS A 591 8.97 -21.68 33.69
C LYS A 591 7.72 -21.86 34.56
N GLY A 592 7.89 -21.75 35.88
CA GLY A 592 6.77 -21.70 36.83
C GLY A 592 6.02 -20.36 36.76
N PHE A 593 4.77 -20.29 37.25
CA PHE A 593 3.95 -19.07 37.18
C PHE A 593 4.67 -17.84 37.76
N TYR A 594 5.29 -17.97 38.94
CA TYR A 594 6.03 -16.87 39.57
C TYR A 594 7.17 -16.34 38.71
N GLU A 595 7.97 -17.22 38.12
CA GLU A 595 9.07 -16.84 37.22
C GLU A 595 8.54 -16.17 35.95
N LYS A 596 7.46 -16.71 35.37
CA LYS A 596 6.81 -16.11 34.20
C LYS A 596 6.32 -14.70 34.51
N ARG A 597 5.70 -14.51 35.68
CA ARG A 597 5.26 -13.19 36.17
C ARG A 597 6.41 -12.20 36.24
N GLN A 598 7.57 -12.58 36.79
CA GLN A 598 8.74 -11.71 36.88
C GLN A 598 9.24 -11.31 35.49
N VAL A 599 9.34 -12.26 34.56
CA VAL A 599 9.75 -12.00 33.18
C VAL A 599 8.76 -11.06 32.48
N VAL A 600 7.46 -11.31 32.59
CA VAL A 600 6.42 -10.44 32.00
C VAL A 600 6.51 -9.01 32.55
N MET A 601 6.70 -8.86 33.87
CA MET A 601 6.92 -7.55 34.50
C MET A 601 8.19 -6.86 33.98
N GLN A 602 9.27 -7.61 33.75
CA GLN A 602 10.54 -7.09 33.21
C GLN A 602 10.41 -6.67 31.74
N LEU A 603 9.76 -7.48 30.90
CA LEU A 603 9.49 -7.17 29.50
C LEU A 603 8.69 -5.87 29.35
N GLN A 604 7.75 -5.62 30.28
CA GLN A 604 6.97 -4.39 30.32
C GLN A 604 7.79 -3.19 30.82
N LYS A 605 8.47 -3.32 31.96
CA LYS A 605 9.14 -2.18 32.64
C LYS A 605 10.44 -1.78 31.95
N THR A 606 11.29 -2.75 31.61
CA THR A 606 12.66 -2.50 31.13
C THR A 606 12.72 -2.45 29.62
N GLU A 607 12.08 -3.41 28.95
CA GLU A 607 12.14 -3.53 27.48
C GLU A 607 11.02 -2.77 26.76
N ARG A 608 10.07 -2.20 27.52
CA ARG A 608 8.90 -1.44 27.00
C ARG A 608 8.15 -2.20 25.91
N ARG A 609 8.11 -3.53 25.98
CA ARG A 609 7.38 -4.36 25.00
C ARG A 609 5.88 -4.21 25.20
N PHE A 610 5.15 -4.22 24.08
CA PHE A 610 3.70 -4.23 24.12
C PHE A 610 3.18 -5.61 24.54
N ILE A 611 2.57 -5.67 25.73
CA ILE A 611 1.89 -6.85 26.28
C ILE A 611 0.39 -6.56 26.34
N PRO A 612 -0.50 -7.44 25.84
CA PRO A 612 -1.95 -7.23 25.92
C PRO A 612 -2.44 -7.08 27.37
N ILE A 613 -3.43 -6.21 27.61
CA ILE A 613 -3.92 -5.89 28.94
C ILE A 613 -4.44 -7.12 29.71
N ALA A 614 -5.12 -8.05 29.02
CA ALA A 614 -5.60 -9.28 29.65
C ALA A 614 -4.43 -10.13 30.17
N THR A 615 -3.35 -10.23 29.39
CA THR A 615 -2.13 -10.96 29.80
C THR A 615 -1.45 -10.28 30.99
N GLN A 616 -1.40 -8.94 31.01
CA GLN A 616 -0.90 -8.20 32.17
C GLN A 616 -1.75 -8.49 33.41
N TRP A 617 -3.08 -8.47 33.28
CA TRP A 617 -4.01 -8.70 34.37
C TRP A 617 -3.97 -10.13 34.90
N VAL A 618 -3.73 -11.13 34.04
CA VAL A 618 -3.49 -12.52 34.45
C VAL A 618 -2.26 -12.59 35.37
N PHE A 619 -1.11 -12.08 34.95
CA PHE A 619 0.12 -12.18 35.75
C PHE A 619 0.13 -11.21 36.95
N ALA A 620 -0.66 -10.14 36.91
CA ALA A 620 -0.91 -9.26 38.05
C ALA A 620 -2.03 -9.76 38.99
N LYS A 621 -2.77 -10.79 38.58
CA LYS A 621 -3.97 -11.33 39.26
C LYS A 621 -5.13 -10.34 39.45
N TYR A 622 -5.31 -9.39 38.53
CA TYR A 622 -6.36 -8.37 38.64
C TYR A 622 -7.79 -8.89 38.43
N PHE A 623 -7.96 -10.08 37.86
CA PHE A 623 -9.28 -10.71 37.72
C PHE A 623 -9.82 -11.24 39.05
N ASN A 624 -8.94 -11.57 40.00
CA ASN A 624 -9.32 -12.08 41.30
C ASN A 624 -9.25 -10.94 42.34
N PRO A 625 -10.37 -10.49 42.92
CA PRO A 625 -10.35 -9.44 43.94
C PRO A 625 -9.74 -9.90 45.28
N ASP A 626 -9.73 -11.22 45.52
CA ASP A 626 -9.30 -11.84 46.77
C ASP A 626 -8.05 -12.71 46.52
N VAL A 627 -6.93 -12.07 46.19
CA VAL A 627 -5.67 -12.78 45.92
C VAL A 627 -5.03 -13.25 47.22
N GLU A 628 -4.97 -14.57 47.41
CA GLU A 628 -4.33 -15.19 48.57
C GLU A 628 -2.81 -15.37 48.39
N ASP A 629 -2.34 -15.53 47.15
CA ASP A 629 -0.93 -15.79 46.83
C ASP A 629 -0.59 -15.27 45.44
N PHE A 630 0.57 -14.65 45.25
CA PHE A 630 1.05 -14.18 43.94
C PHE A 630 2.02 -15.16 43.25
N THR A 631 2.36 -16.28 43.89
CA THR A 631 3.35 -17.25 43.41
C THR A 631 2.74 -18.40 42.60
N ILE A 632 1.45 -18.69 42.77
CA ILE A 632 0.73 -19.78 42.09
C ILE A 632 -0.43 -19.25 41.24
N TRP A 633 -0.92 -20.03 40.27
CA TRP A 633 -2.14 -19.73 39.51
C TRP A 633 -3.21 -20.76 39.88
N ASN A 634 -4.00 -20.44 40.92
CA ASN A 634 -4.85 -21.41 41.60
C ASN A 634 -6.23 -21.55 40.93
N GLN A 635 -7.07 -22.44 41.45
CA GLN A 635 -8.40 -22.71 40.90
C GLN A 635 -9.33 -21.48 40.98
N LYS A 636 -9.26 -20.68 42.04
CA LYS A 636 -10.04 -19.44 42.19
C LYS A 636 -9.64 -18.41 41.12
N ASP A 637 -8.35 -18.24 40.86
CA ASP A 637 -7.85 -17.36 39.80
C ASP A 637 -8.35 -17.79 38.42
N ARG A 638 -8.28 -19.09 38.11
CA ARG A 638 -8.81 -19.68 36.86
C ARG A 638 -10.30 -19.43 36.71
N GLN A 639 -11.09 -19.68 37.76
CA GLN A 639 -12.54 -19.46 37.75
C GLN A 639 -12.91 -17.99 37.50
N MET A 640 -12.21 -17.05 38.16
CA MET A 640 -12.44 -15.62 37.94
C MET A 640 -12.04 -15.16 36.54
N TYR A 641 -10.93 -15.67 36.01
CA TYR A 641 -10.51 -15.39 34.63
C TYR A 641 -11.49 -15.97 33.61
N ARG A 642 -11.99 -17.20 33.86
CA ARG A 642 -13.05 -17.84 33.07
C ARG A 642 -14.34 -17.01 33.08
N ALA A 643 -14.75 -16.51 34.24
CA ALA A 643 -15.94 -15.65 34.36
C ALA A 643 -15.81 -14.37 33.51
N ALA A 644 -14.62 -13.74 33.51
CA ALA A 644 -14.36 -12.57 32.68
C ALA A 644 -14.43 -12.88 31.17
N LEU A 645 -13.93 -14.03 30.73
CA LEU A 645 -14.06 -14.50 29.35
C LEU A 645 -15.53 -14.68 28.95
N ILE A 646 -16.32 -15.35 29.80
CA ILE A 646 -17.75 -15.60 29.55
C ILE A 646 -18.52 -14.28 29.49
N GLN A 647 -18.31 -13.39 30.46
CA GLN A 647 -18.97 -12.08 30.50
C GLN A 647 -18.66 -11.24 29.25
N CYS A 648 -17.41 -11.27 28.78
CA CYS A 648 -17.00 -10.61 27.54
C CYS A 648 -17.81 -11.14 26.34
N TRP A 649 -17.98 -12.46 26.22
CA TRP A 649 -18.71 -13.05 25.10
C TRP A 649 -20.22 -12.79 25.19
N GLU A 650 -20.81 -12.91 26.37
CA GLU A 650 -22.23 -12.64 26.64
C GLU A 650 -22.62 -11.21 26.24
N TYR A 651 -21.75 -10.23 26.49
CA TYR A 651 -21.95 -8.84 26.07
C TYR A 651 -22.22 -8.71 24.56
N TYR A 652 -21.51 -9.47 23.72
CA TYR A 652 -21.74 -9.45 22.27
C TYR A 652 -22.92 -10.33 21.88
N GLN A 653 -23.11 -11.47 22.52
CA GLN A 653 -24.18 -12.43 22.20
C GLN A 653 -25.60 -11.93 22.49
N GLY A 654 -25.79 -11.07 23.51
CA GLY A 654 -27.11 -10.49 23.82
C GLY A 654 -27.76 -9.79 22.62
N ASN A 655 -26.94 -9.23 21.73
CA ASN A 655 -27.38 -8.46 20.57
C ASN A 655 -27.75 -9.32 19.35
N LEU A 656 -27.52 -10.64 19.39
CA LEU A 656 -27.73 -11.54 18.24
C LEU A 656 -29.22 -11.66 17.85
N PHE A 657 -30.12 -11.54 18.82
CA PHE A 657 -31.57 -11.71 18.64
C PHE A 657 -32.36 -10.41 18.77
N GLU A 658 -31.69 -9.28 19.02
CA GLU A 658 -32.34 -7.98 18.97
C GLU A 658 -32.72 -7.67 17.53
N LYS A 659 -34.01 -7.78 17.21
CA LYS A 659 -34.55 -7.26 15.95
C LYS A 659 -34.27 -5.76 15.95
N THR A 660 -33.71 -5.25 14.86
CA THR A 660 -33.75 -3.81 14.54
C THR A 660 -35.21 -3.36 14.58
N LEU A 661 -35.63 -2.78 15.69
CA LEU A 661 -36.92 -2.11 15.85
C LEU A 661 -36.89 -0.87 14.94
N HIS A 662 -37.17 -1.07 13.66
CA HIS A 662 -37.65 -0.04 12.74
C HIS A 662 -38.44 -0.72 11.61
N GLY A 663 -39.76 -0.69 11.74
CA GLY A 663 -40.70 -1.08 10.70
C GLY A 663 -42.05 -1.47 11.28
N THR A 664 -43.03 -0.59 11.11
CA THR A 664 -44.47 -0.72 11.44
C THR A 664 -44.90 -0.52 12.90
N GLN A 665 -44.99 0.74 13.32
CA GLN A 665 -46.23 1.22 13.93
C GLN A 665 -47.14 1.67 12.78
N ALA A 666 -48.26 0.96 12.62
CA ALA A 666 -49.48 1.46 12.01
C ALA A 666 -50.47 1.69 13.16
#